data_AF-A0A7X9AC18-F1
#
_entry.id   AF-A0A7X9AC18-F1
#
_cell.length_a   1.000
_cell.length_b   1.000
_cell.length_c   1.000
_cell.angle_alpha   90.00
_cell.angle_beta   90.00
_cell.angle_gamma   90.00
#
_symmetry.space_group_name_H-M   'P 1'
#
loop_
_entity.id
_entity.type
_entity.pdbx_description
1 polymer ?
#
loop_
_entity_poly.entity_id
_entity_poly.type
_entity_poly.pdbx_seq_one_letter_code
_entity_poly.pdbx_strand_id
1 'polypeptide(L)'
;GVRWFTPTEEFLPKARRLDLSGLHLSGRPFFRIRNVYRKPKAAFDRGRFAARNRLNQDGEWPLIDPAYGSCIDFGSPEHCHTIEHGYLPAEKYFRKHPEYYALIDGKRNSDMFFGQVCLSHPDLPELFISKLKAYILADEKKAAKSGRVPPRIYDISMNDSRGFCQCPDCAKKVARYGESGTLLLVLNQVAAMLKEFRPEYFLQTLAYFATTSSPRGGIKAMDNMIIRTCNTETYLHQSILSPLNEKFRRQVEGWAACAEKLFPWEYSITYGAAGPLPYPSEYTLAENVRFYAANKGIGIFFEHENPHLNDMYDLKVYMEAKLMENPELDSRALMSDFCTKYYGPGAKAILEYRQVLNRTATENQAQVRYFFPAAQDFRYIDWPAMKKMQGILDVGQRKVSRNPVLRHRFNRARTSLDFALVCTLSWWYRNQATKCDEEELFKKLFATSRRRLFSCWRQSINHLQDVERREVPQKQLRYLEVCEKRSSRAMVSRKDLCHAQLEFFTPDCWRIVGGDEICMRSSKAAAGAFYRVFPEIEKDEKIRLIASRFNNSSQTEQLICTAEYSEADFHATDFVWLPVGCLKLTHNDLMLSLLHRLKINWRFGFLLDQYRDKEVKLWVEMRYRGGKKPCLDIGAILVTDAGQNEIPRT
;
A
#
# COMPACT_ATOMS: atom_id res chain seq x y z
N GLY A 1 -15.28 30.03 -10.13
CA GLY A 1 -15.39 30.34 -8.69
C GLY A 1 -15.74 29.15 -7.83
N VAL A 2 -16.64 28.27 -8.29
CA VAL A 2 -17.02 27.03 -7.59
C VAL A 2 -15.84 26.07 -7.45
N ARG A 3 -15.82 25.27 -6.37
CA ARG A 3 -14.90 24.14 -6.16
C ARG A 3 -15.68 22.90 -5.80
N TRP A 4 -15.28 21.75 -6.34
CA TRP A 4 -15.84 20.44 -6.00
C TRP A 4 -14.73 19.61 -5.37
N PHE A 5 -14.59 19.71 -4.05
CA PHE A 5 -13.45 19.17 -3.31
C PHE A 5 -13.57 17.66 -3.13
N THR A 6 -14.79 17.18 -2.86
CA THR A 6 -15.10 15.75 -2.71
C THR A 6 -16.42 15.45 -3.45
N PRO A 7 -16.87 14.18 -3.51
CA PRO A 7 -18.19 13.84 -4.06
C PRO A 7 -19.38 14.51 -3.36
N THR A 8 -19.20 14.89 -2.09
CA THR A 8 -20.23 15.45 -1.20
C THR A 8 -19.99 16.90 -0.82
N GLU A 9 -18.78 17.43 -1.04
CA GLU A 9 -18.37 18.75 -0.55
C GLU A 9 -17.99 19.70 -1.69
N GLU A 10 -18.62 20.87 -1.70
CA GLU A 10 -18.37 21.94 -2.64
C GLU A 10 -18.25 23.31 -1.96
N PHE A 11 -17.53 24.21 -2.61
CA PHE A 11 -17.49 25.62 -2.23
C PHE A 11 -18.21 26.44 -3.29
N LEU A 12 -19.23 27.18 -2.85
CA LEU A 12 -19.95 28.15 -3.65
C LEU A 12 -19.51 29.56 -3.22
N PRO A 13 -18.96 30.38 -4.14
CA PRO A 13 -18.59 31.74 -3.80
C PRO A 13 -19.85 32.54 -3.43
N LYS A 14 -19.81 33.26 -2.30
CA LYS A 14 -20.88 34.19 -1.91
C LYS A 14 -20.72 35.48 -2.70
N ALA A 15 -21.60 35.74 -3.65
CA ALA A 15 -21.64 36.97 -4.43
C ALA A 15 -23.09 37.39 -4.69
N ARG A 16 -23.40 38.68 -4.56
CA ARG A 16 -24.73 39.24 -4.91
C ARG A 16 -24.90 39.44 -6.42
N ARG A 17 -23.79 39.64 -7.14
CA ARG A 17 -23.75 39.78 -8.60
C ARG A 17 -22.54 39.02 -9.11
N LEU A 18 -22.75 38.16 -10.11
CA LEU A 18 -21.66 37.48 -10.82
C LEU A 18 -21.45 38.23 -12.13
N ASP A 19 -20.28 38.85 -12.28
CA ASP A 19 -19.86 39.38 -13.56
C ASP A 19 -19.30 38.25 -14.41
N LEU A 20 -19.94 37.99 -15.54
CA LEU A 20 -19.54 36.98 -16.52
C LEU A 20 -18.92 37.63 -17.77
N SER A 21 -18.77 38.97 -17.78
CA SER A 21 -18.11 39.67 -18.88
C SER A 21 -16.66 39.18 -19.03
N GLY A 22 -16.24 38.95 -20.27
CA GLY A 22 -14.91 38.40 -20.58
C GLY A 22 -14.71 36.91 -20.28
N LEU A 23 -15.74 36.17 -19.84
CA LEU A 23 -15.62 34.76 -19.49
C LEU A 23 -15.79 33.85 -20.72
N HIS A 24 -14.83 33.90 -21.64
CA HIS A 24 -14.73 33.02 -22.82
C HIS A 24 -13.58 32.03 -22.67
N LEU A 25 -13.74 31.08 -21.75
CA LEU A 25 -12.71 30.08 -21.43
C LEU A 25 -12.94 28.78 -22.21
N SER A 26 -11.99 28.40 -23.05
CA SER A 26 -11.94 27.10 -23.72
C SER A 26 -10.55 26.50 -23.57
N GLY A 27 -10.45 25.17 -23.54
CA GLY A 27 -9.16 24.49 -23.45
C GLY A 27 -9.30 22.99 -23.46
N ARG A 28 -8.18 22.30 -23.69
CA ARG A 28 -8.07 20.84 -23.58
C ARG A 28 -7.25 20.51 -22.34
N PRO A 29 -7.69 19.60 -21.47
CA PRO A 29 -6.85 19.07 -20.39
C PRO A 29 -5.54 18.52 -20.97
N PHE A 30 -4.43 18.69 -20.24
CA PHE A 30 -3.11 18.26 -20.72
C PHE A 30 -3.07 16.74 -20.93
N PHE A 31 -3.37 15.96 -19.90
CA PHE A 31 -3.39 14.51 -20.00
C PHE A 31 -4.68 14.03 -20.64
N ARG A 32 -4.58 13.07 -21.57
CA ARG A 32 -5.75 12.46 -22.22
C ARG A 32 -6.52 11.55 -21.27
N ILE A 33 -5.83 10.76 -20.46
CA ILE A 33 -6.43 9.84 -19.48
C ILE A 33 -6.16 10.38 -18.07
N ARG A 34 -7.22 10.63 -17.31
CA ARG A 34 -7.14 11.25 -15.99
C ARG A 34 -7.90 10.37 -15.01
N ASN A 35 -7.18 9.42 -14.40
CA ASN A 35 -7.76 8.38 -13.56
C ASN A 35 -7.30 8.53 -12.11
N VAL A 36 -8.29 8.60 -11.22
CA VAL A 36 -8.08 8.42 -9.79
C VAL A 36 -8.90 7.20 -9.38
N TYR A 37 -8.22 6.08 -9.15
CA TYR A 37 -8.84 4.88 -8.61
C TYR A 37 -9.05 5.02 -7.11
N ARG A 38 -10.25 4.67 -6.65
CA ARG A 38 -10.71 4.89 -5.28
C ARG A 38 -11.46 3.66 -4.80
N LYS A 39 -10.86 2.84 -3.93
CA LYS A 39 -11.47 1.60 -3.43
C LYS A 39 -11.42 1.46 -1.91
N PRO A 40 -12.56 1.31 -1.21
CA PRO A 40 -13.91 1.62 -1.70
C PRO A 40 -14.00 3.07 -2.21
N LYS A 41 -14.85 3.37 -3.21
CA LYS A 41 -15.21 4.78 -3.50
C LYS A 41 -15.88 5.40 -2.27
N ALA A 42 -15.61 6.67 -1.98
CA ALA A 42 -16.29 7.37 -0.88
C ALA A 42 -17.81 7.36 -1.10
N ALA A 43 -18.30 8.03 -2.16
CA ALA A 43 -19.71 8.01 -2.54
C ALA A 43 -19.96 7.37 -3.91
N PHE A 44 -21.13 6.76 -4.07
CA PHE A 44 -21.65 6.38 -5.39
C PHE A 44 -22.43 7.55 -6.01
N ASP A 45 -21.70 8.45 -6.68
CA ASP A 45 -22.26 9.66 -7.30
C ASP A 45 -22.40 9.56 -8.83
N ARG A 46 -22.29 8.34 -9.37
CA ARG A 46 -22.34 8.02 -10.81
C ARG A 46 -21.34 8.84 -11.66
N GLY A 47 -20.20 9.22 -11.06
CA GLY A 47 -19.14 9.95 -11.75
C GLY A 47 -19.33 11.46 -11.78
N ARG A 48 -20.28 12.02 -11.01
CA ARG A 48 -20.51 13.47 -10.93
C ARG A 48 -19.26 14.23 -10.46
N PHE A 49 -18.55 13.71 -9.44
CA PHE A 49 -17.29 14.26 -8.96
C PHE A 49 -16.22 14.25 -10.04
N ALA A 50 -16.12 13.14 -10.77
CA ALA A 50 -15.17 12.98 -11.85
C ALA A 50 -15.41 14.04 -12.94
N ALA A 51 -16.66 14.17 -13.41
CA ALA A 51 -17.04 15.16 -14.42
C ALA A 51 -16.78 16.60 -13.95
N ARG A 52 -17.18 16.95 -12.72
CA ARG A 52 -16.93 18.26 -12.09
C ARG A 52 -15.44 18.60 -11.99
N ASN A 53 -14.59 17.60 -11.86
CA ASN A 53 -13.14 17.75 -11.83
C ASN A 53 -12.45 17.37 -13.15
N ARG A 54 -13.22 17.22 -14.24
CA ARG A 54 -12.73 16.86 -15.58
C ARG A 54 -11.94 15.56 -15.64
N LEU A 55 -12.09 14.67 -14.66
CA LEU A 55 -11.63 13.28 -14.75
C LEU A 55 -12.50 12.53 -15.76
N ASN A 56 -11.92 11.58 -16.48
CA ASN A 56 -12.62 10.77 -17.48
C ASN A 56 -12.45 9.27 -17.24
N GLN A 57 -11.92 8.90 -16.08
CA GLN A 57 -11.94 7.58 -15.47
C GLN A 57 -12.13 7.74 -13.95
N ASP A 58 -12.81 6.78 -13.33
CA ASP A 58 -13.06 6.76 -11.89
C ASP A 58 -12.88 5.33 -11.35
N GLY A 59 -11.67 4.80 -11.52
CA GLY A 59 -11.26 3.46 -11.13
C GLY A 59 -11.52 2.36 -12.17
N GLU A 60 -11.80 1.13 -11.70
CA GLU A 60 -11.75 -0.12 -12.50
C GLU A 60 -12.95 -0.39 -13.41
N TRP A 61 -14.02 0.42 -13.36
CA TRP A 61 -15.25 0.11 -14.11
C TRP A 61 -15.95 1.37 -14.61
N PRO A 62 -16.66 1.31 -15.78
CA PRO A 62 -17.37 2.44 -16.35
C PRO A 62 -18.47 2.96 -15.43
N LEU A 63 -18.12 3.94 -14.61
CA LEU A 63 -18.98 4.48 -13.56
C LEU A 63 -19.29 5.96 -13.77
N ILE A 64 -18.74 6.57 -14.83
CA ILE A 64 -19.22 7.87 -15.30
C ILE A 64 -20.45 7.62 -16.16
N ASP A 65 -21.58 8.12 -15.68
CA ASP A 65 -22.86 8.06 -16.38
C ASP A 65 -22.75 8.72 -17.76
N PRO A 66 -23.36 8.16 -18.83
CA PRO A 66 -23.39 8.80 -20.15
C PRO A 66 -23.91 10.25 -20.12
N ALA A 67 -24.76 10.61 -19.15
CA ALA A 67 -25.21 11.99 -18.95
C ALA A 67 -24.06 12.98 -18.65
N TYR A 68 -22.89 12.49 -18.23
CA TYR A 68 -21.69 13.29 -17.97
C TYR A 68 -20.61 13.17 -19.07
N GLY A 69 -20.92 12.55 -20.22
CA GLY A 69 -19.98 12.39 -21.34
C GLY A 69 -19.19 11.08 -21.34
N SER A 70 -19.59 10.10 -20.50
CA SER A 70 -18.99 8.76 -20.42
C SER A 70 -17.50 8.77 -19.99
N CYS A 71 -16.82 7.62 -20.08
CA CYS A 71 -15.43 7.43 -19.68
C CYS A 71 -14.57 6.86 -20.82
N ILE A 72 -13.25 6.98 -20.68
CA ILE A 72 -12.31 6.14 -21.43
C ILE A 72 -12.24 4.84 -20.63
N ASP A 73 -12.59 3.68 -21.16
CA ASP A 73 -12.57 2.43 -20.38
C ASP A 73 -11.48 1.46 -20.83
N PHE A 74 -11.12 0.57 -19.90
CA PHE A 74 -10.36 -0.64 -20.19
C PHE A 74 -11.30 -1.76 -20.63
N GLY A 75 -10.88 -2.51 -21.63
CA GLY A 75 -11.60 -3.66 -22.14
C GLY A 75 -11.44 -4.90 -21.27
N SER A 76 -12.23 -5.92 -21.57
CA SER A 76 -12.15 -7.23 -20.95
C SER A 76 -10.77 -7.89 -21.18
N PRO A 77 -10.29 -8.78 -20.28
CA PRO A 77 -10.97 -9.20 -19.05
C PRO A 77 -10.81 -8.20 -17.90
N GLU A 78 -9.66 -7.54 -17.80
CA GLU A 78 -9.30 -6.60 -16.73
C GLU A 78 -8.30 -5.56 -17.26
N HIS A 79 -7.89 -4.59 -16.43
CA HIS A 79 -7.00 -3.49 -16.83
C HIS A 79 -5.50 -3.74 -16.55
N CYS A 80 -5.17 -4.85 -15.88
CA CYS A 80 -3.81 -5.30 -15.55
C CYS A 80 -3.82 -6.80 -15.19
N HIS A 81 -2.66 -7.44 -15.14
CA HIS A 81 -2.46 -8.85 -14.76
C HIS A 81 -3.34 -9.85 -15.51
N THR A 82 -3.71 -9.52 -16.76
CA THR A 82 -4.77 -10.21 -17.51
C THR A 82 -4.39 -11.58 -18.02
N ILE A 83 -3.08 -11.93 -18.07
CA ILE A 83 -2.64 -13.20 -18.62
C ILE A 83 -3.28 -14.37 -17.87
N GLU A 84 -3.16 -14.44 -16.54
CA GLU A 84 -3.83 -15.49 -15.75
C GLU A 84 -5.36 -15.35 -15.80
N HIS A 85 -5.90 -14.14 -15.71
CA HIS A 85 -7.34 -13.94 -15.53
C HIS A 85 -8.19 -14.16 -16.79
N GLY A 86 -7.62 -14.09 -18.00
CA GLY A 86 -8.42 -14.30 -19.21
C GLY A 86 -7.70 -14.83 -20.44
N TYR A 87 -6.37 -14.74 -20.52
CA TYR A 87 -5.66 -15.26 -21.69
C TYR A 87 -5.24 -16.72 -21.50
N LEU A 88 -4.58 -17.03 -20.39
CA LEU A 88 -3.96 -18.31 -20.06
C LEU A 88 -4.18 -18.71 -18.59
N PRO A 89 -5.44 -18.80 -18.09
CA PRO A 89 -5.70 -19.29 -16.73
C PRO A 89 -5.11 -20.68 -16.54
N ALA A 90 -4.24 -20.83 -15.53
CA ALA A 90 -3.57 -22.06 -15.15
C ALA A 90 -4.54 -23.23 -14.98
N GLU A 91 -5.67 -22.97 -14.32
CA GLU A 91 -6.73 -23.95 -14.08
C GLU A 91 -7.22 -24.62 -15.38
N LYS A 92 -7.24 -23.87 -16.50
CA LYS A 92 -7.74 -24.36 -17.78
C LYS A 92 -6.65 -24.95 -18.67
N TYR A 93 -5.46 -24.35 -18.69
CA TYR A 93 -4.43 -24.67 -19.69
C TYR A 93 -3.28 -25.51 -19.14
N PHE A 94 -2.89 -25.36 -17.87
CA PHE A 94 -1.64 -25.94 -17.37
C PHE A 94 -1.55 -27.46 -17.50
N ARG A 95 -2.65 -28.17 -17.25
CA ARG A 95 -2.67 -29.64 -17.35
C ARG A 95 -2.38 -30.16 -18.76
N LYS A 96 -2.83 -29.43 -19.79
CA LYS A 96 -2.67 -29.82 -21.20
C LYS A 96 -1.45 -29.18 -21.85
N HIS A 97 -1.09 -27.98 -21.40
CA HIS A 97 -0.04 -27.14 -21.96
C HIS A 97 0.89 -26.61 -20.85
N PRO A 98 1.56 -27.48 -20.08
CA PRO A 98 2.50 -27.04 -19.06
C PRO A 98 3.66 -26.21 -19.64
N GLU A 99 3.98 -26.39 -20.93
CA GLU A 99 4.99 -25.64 -21.68
C GLU A 99 4.68 -24.15 -21.85
N TYR A 100 3.42 -23.73 -21.72
CA TYR A 100 3.02 -22.32 -21.75
C TYR A 100 3.44 -21.56 -20.50
N TYR A 101 3.83 -22.26 -19.43
CA TYR A 101 4.11 -21.68 -18.12
C TYR A 101 5.61 -21.67 -17.84
N ALA A 102 6.06 -20.73 -17.00
CA ALA A 102 7.48 -20.55 -16.71
C ALA A 102 8.12 -21.83 -16.18
N LEU A 103 9.29 -22.18 -16.73
CA LEU A 103 10.19 -23.14 -16.10
C LEU A 103 10.99 -22.41 -15.03
N ILE A 104 10.89 -22.82 -13.77
CA ILE A 104 11.60 -22.24 -12.63
C ILE A 104 12.21 -23.41 -11.85
N ASP A 105 13.53 -23.38 -11.67
CA ASP A 105 14.29 -24.41 -10.95
C ASP A 105 13.99 -25.84 -11.46
N GLY A 106 13.87 -25.97 -12.79
CA GLY A 106 13.60 -27.23 -13.47
C GLY A 106 12.13 -27.68 -13.47
N LYS A 107 11.19 -26.93 -12.86
CA LYS A 107 9.76 -27.27 -12.79
C LYS A 107 8.89 -26.21 -13.45
N ARG A 108 7.82 -26.63 -14.14
CA ARG A 108 6.84 -25.70 -14.71
C ARG A 108 5.94 -25.17 -13.60
N ASN A 109 5.79 -23.85 -13.50
CA ASN A 109 5.08 -23.19 -12.42
C ASN A 109 3.79 -22.53 -12.93
N SER A 110 2.66 -23.00 -12.43
CA SER A 110 1.32 -22.52 -12.76
C SER A 110 0.78 -21.47 -11.78
N ASP A 111 1.49 -21.18 -10.69
CA ASP A 111 1.04 -20.22 -9.69
C ASP A 111 1.34 -18.79 -10.15
N MET A 112 0.30 -17.97 -10.29
CA MET A 112 0.42 -16.60 -10.76
C MET A 112 1.27 -15.69 -9.87
N PHE A 113 1.44 -15.99 -8.58
CA PHE A 113 2.26 -15.22 -7.65
C PHE A 113 3.74 -15.64 -7.65
N PHE A 114 4.06 -16.79 -8.25
CA PHE A 114 5.42 -17.34 -8.27
C PHE A 114 5.95 -17.63 -9.67
N GLY A 115 5.12 -17.55 -10.70
CA GLY A 115 5.47 -17.84 -12.08
C GLY A 115 4.79 -16.92 -13.09
N GLN A 116 5.50 -16.71 -14.19
CA GLN A 116 5.00 -16.04 -15.39
C GLN A 116 4.68 -17.07 -16.48
N VAL A 117 4.23 -16.62 -17.64
CA VAL A 117 4.15 -17.48 -18.84
C VAL A 117 5.50 -17.59 -19.55
N CYS A 118 5.67 -18.65 -20.34
CA CYS A 118 6.85 -18.90 -21.15
C CYS A 118 6.80 -18.10 -22.47
N LEU A 119 7.32 -16.87 -22.44
CA LEU A 119 7.31 -15.95 -23.60
C LEU A 119 8.12 -16.41 -24.83
N SER A 120 8.79 -17.56 -24.75
CA SER A 120 9.43 -18.18 -25.92
C SER A 120 8.52 -19.14 -26.68
N HIS A 121 7.34 -19.48 -26.18
CA HIS A 121 6.45 -20.42 -26.86
C HIS A 121 5.83 -19.79 -28.12
N PRO A 122 5.93 -20.43 -29.30
CA PRO A 122 5.51 -19.84 -30.58
C PRO A 122 4.00 -19.57 -30.69
N ASP A 123 3.17 -20.32 -29.99
CA ASP A 123 1.70 -20.18 -30.06
C ASP A 123 1.15 -18.91 -29.38
N LEU A 124 1.93 -18.26 -28.50
CA LEU A 124 1.41 -17.18 -27.65
C LEU A 124 0.84 -15.98 -28.41
N PRO A 125 1.50 -15.43 -29.46
CA PRO A 125 0.93 -14.31 -30.21
C PRO A 125 -0.46 -14.62 -30.78
N GLU A 126 -0.63 -15.80 -31.39
CA GLU A 126 -1.90 -16.23 -32.00
C GLU A 126 -2.99 -16.49 -30.94
N LEU A 127 -2.61 -17.12 -29.83
CA LEU A 127 -3.54 -17.34 -28.72
C LEU A 127 -4.03 -16.01 -28.12
N PHE A 128 -3.12 -15.07 -27.92
CA PHE A 128 -3.42 -13.76 -27.38
C PHE A 128 -4.31 -12.93 -28.30
N ILE A 129 -3.96 -12.83 -29.59
CA ILE A 129 -4.78 -12.04 -30.52
C ILE A 129 -6.17 -12.63 -30.73
N SER A 130 -6.29 -13.96 -30.79
CA SER A 130 -7.58 -14.64 -30.97
C SER A 130 -8.55 -14.30 -29.83
N LYS A 131 -8.07 -14.37 -28.59
CA LYS A 131 -8.85 -14.00 -27.40
C LYS A 131 -9.12 -12.50 -27.33
N LEU A 132 -8.12 -11.67 -27.63
CA LEU A 132 -8.28 -10.22 -27.66
C LEU A 132 -9.37 -9.79 -28.65
N LYS A 133 -9.39 -10.35 -29.86
CA LYS A 133 -10.45 -10.11 -30.86
C LYS A 133 -11.83 -10.49 -30.31
N ALA A 134 -11.94 -11.64 -29.63
CA ALA A 134 -13.19 -12.07 -29.01
C ALA A 134 -13.65 -11.10 -27.90
N TYR A 135 -12.75 -10.64 -27.04
CA TYR A 135 -13.06 -9.63 -26.01
C TYR A 135 -13.52 -8.31 -26.63
N ILE A 136 -12.82 -7.82 -27.65
CA ILE A 136 -13.19 -6.59 -28.36
C ILE A 136 -14.60 -6.68 -28.93
N LEU A 137 -14.92 -7.74 -29.67
CA LEU A 137 -16.25 -7.93 -30.27
C LEU A 137 -17.37 -8.03 -29.20
N ALA A 138 -17.08 -8.71 -28.08
CA ALA A 138 -18.03 -8.83 -26.98
C ALA A 138 -18.28 -7.47 -26.28
N ASP A 139 -17.23 -6.70 -26.03
CA ASP A 139 -17.31 -5.39 -25.41
C ASP A 139 -17.97 -4.36 -26.33
N GLU A 140 -17.67 -4.36 -27.64
CA GLU A 140 -18.34 -3.54 -28.65
C GLU A 140 -19.86 -3.78 -28.62
N LYS A 141 -20.27 -5.05 -28.61
CA LYS A 141 -21.68 -5.45 -28.52
C LYS A 141 -22.32 -5.00 -27.21
N LYS A 142 -21.61 -5.13 -26.09
CA LYS A 142 -22.08 -4.69 -24.76
C LYS A 142 -22.23 -3.17 -24.68
N ALA A 143 -21.27 -2.43 -25.22
CA ALA A 143 -21.28 -0.97 -25.28
C ALA A 143 -22.43 -0.46 -26.15
N ALA A 144 -22.62 -1.03 -27.34
CA ALA A 144 -23.74 -0.70 -28.22
C ALA A 144 -25.10 -0.94 -27.54
N LYS A 145 -25.28 -2.09 -26.87
CA LYS A 145 -26.50 -2.39 -26.10
C LYS A 145 -26.79 -1.43 -24.95
N SER A 146 -25.75 -0.82 -24.38
CA SER A 146 -25.86 0.10 -23.24
C SER A 146 -25.78 1.58 -23.63
N GLY A 147 -25.70 1.90 -24.92
CA GLY A 147 -25.56 3.28 -25.40
C GLY A 147 -24.25 3.94 -24.98
N ARG A 148 -23.18 3.15 -24.79
CA ARG A 148 -21.88 3.62 -24.30
C ARG A 148 -20.82 3.55 -25.41
N VAL A 149 -19.77 4.34 -25.24
CA VAL A 149 -18.56 4.22 -26.06
C VAL A 149 -17.86 2.92 -25.67
N PRO A 150 -17.47 2.06 -26.63
CA PRO A 150 -16.70 0.86 -26.32
C PRO A 150 -15.32 1.20 -25.76
N PRO A 151 -14.76 0.36 -24.87
CA PRO A 151 -13.40 0.51 -24.41
C PRO A 151 -12.44 0.42 -25.62
N ARG A 152 -11.36 1.20 -25.59
CA ARG A 152 -10.36 1.24 -26.67
C ARG A 152 -8.96 0.84 -26.20
N ILE A 153 -8.80 0.52 -24.92
CA ILE A 153 -7.51 0.11 -24.35
C ILE A 153 -7.71 -1.28 -23.74
N TYR A 154 -6.96 -2.26 -24.22
CA TYR A 154 -7.00 -3.65 -23.75
C TYR A 154 -5.64 -4.02 -23.19
N ASP A 155 -5.62 -4.73 -22.08
CA ASP A 155 -4.37 -5.10 -21.41
C ASP A 155 -4.00 -6.57 -21.68
N ILE A 156 -2.73 -6.79 -22.02
CA ILE A 156 -2.07 -8.09 -21.94
C ILE A 156 -0.81 -7.90 -21.11
N SER A 157 -0.90 -8.20 -19.83
CA SER A 157 0.23 -8.02 -18.93
C SER A 157 0.50 -9.23 -18.03
N MET A 158 1.77 -9.29 -17.65
CA MET A 158 2.38 -10.32 -16.81
C MET A 158 1.64 -10.46 -15.47
N ASN A 159 1.70 -11.66 -14.90
CA ASN A 159 1.15 -11.96 -13.58
C ASN A 159 1.84 -11.11 -12.49
N ASP A 160 1.22 -10.99 -11.31
CA ASP A 160 1.75 -10.25 -10.16
C ASP A 160 2.91 -11.01 -9.46
N SER A 161 3.99 -11.25 -10.20
CA SER A 161 5.10 -12.12 -9.82
C SER A 161 6.44 -11.67 -10.42
N ARG A 162 7.52 -12.04 -9.74
CA ARG A 162 8.91 -11.86 -10.23
C ARG A 162 9.45 -13.10 -10.96
N GLY A 163 8.74 -14.23 -10.94
CA GLY A 163 9.20 -15.51 -11.46
C GLY A 163 9.21 -15.61 -12.98
N PHE A 164 10.24 -15.07 -13.62
CA PHE A 164 10.43 -15.15 -15.07
C PHE A 164 10.89 -16.55 -15.50
N CYS A 165 10.54 -16.97 -16.72
CA CYS A 165 10.89 -18.29 -17.25
C CYS A 165 12.40 -18.46 -17.47
N GLN A 166 12.96 -19.57 -16.98
CA GLN A 166 14.38 -19.93 -17.06
C GLN A 166 14.66 -20.97 -18.17
N CYS A 167 13.69 -21.30 -19.03
CA CYS A 167 13.94 -22.24 -20.12
C CYS A 167 15.02 -21.71 -21.08
N PRO A 168 15.76 -22.57 -21.81
CA PRO A 168 16.91 -22.16 -22.62
C PRO A 168 16.62 -21.00 -23.59
N ASP A 169 15.43 -20.99 -24.21
CA ASP A 169 15.08 -19.94 -25.17
C ASP A 169 14.70 -18.62 -24.51
N CYS A 170 13.98 -18.65 -23.39
CA CYS A 170 13.72 -17.45 -22.59
C CYS A 170 15.03 -16.88 -22.04
N ALA A 171 15.92 -17.73 -21.52
CA ALA A 171 17.23 -17.32 -21.00
C ALA A 171 18.07 -16.61 -22.07
N LYS A 172 18.13 -17.15 -23.31
CA LYS A 172 18.82 -16.51 -24.44
C LYS A 172 18.23 -15.14 -24.78
N LYS A 173 16.89 -15.02 -24.82
CA LYS A 173 16.21 -13.75 -25.11
C LYS A 173 16.42 -12.72 -23.98
N VAL A 174 16.35 -13.12 -22.72
CA VAL A 174 16.59 -12.26 -21.55
C VAL A 174 18.03 -11.76 -21.54
N ALA A 175 19.01 -12.62 -21.82
CA ALA A 175 20.41 -12.23 -21.90
C ALA A 175 20.64 -11.11 -22.95
N ARG A 176 19.97 -11.21 -24.10
CA ARG A 176 20.12 -10.25 -25.21
C ARG A 176 19.28 -8.99 -25.07
N TYR A 177 18.03 -9.12 -24.64
CA TYR A 177 17.02 -8.05 -24.72
C TYR A 177 16.46 -7.63 -23.35
N GLY A 178 16.80 -8.35 -22.29
CA GLY A 178 16.11 -8.24 -21.00
C GLY A 178 14.72 -8.89 -21.03
N GLU A 179 14.10 -8.97 -19.86
CA GLU A 179 12.78 -9.52 -19.62
C GLU A 179 11.70 -8.73 -20.37
N SER A 180 11.75 -7.40 -20.30
CA SER A 180 10.85 -6.50 -21.02
C SER A 180 11.02 -6.60 -22.54
N GLY A 181 12.25 -6.72 -23.05
CA GLY A 181 12.49 -6.95 -24.47
C GLY A 181 11.93 -8.29 -24.93
N THR A 182 12.07 -9.34 -24.11
CA THR A 182 11.47 -10.65 -24.36
C THR A 182 9.94 -10.59 -24.42
N LEU A 183 9.30 -9.80 -23.54
CA LEU A 183 7.87 -9.53 -23.58
C LEU A 183 7.46 -8.79 -24.87
N LEU A 184 8.19 -7.73 -25.24
CA LEU A 184 7.86 -6.93 -26.43
C LEU A 184 8.01 -7.71 -27.73
N LEU A 185 8.91 -8.70 -27.82
CA LEU A 185 9.02 -9.57 -29.00
C LEU A 185 7.70 -10.32 -29.27
N VAL A 186 6.95 -10.66 -28.23
CA VAL A 186 5.62 -11.29 -28.34
C VAL A 186 4.55 -10.24 -28.56
N LEU A 187 4.50 -9.21 -27.71
CA LEU A 187 3.40 -8.24 -27.74
C LEU A 187 3.42 -7.32 -28.97
N ASN A 188 4.57 -7.06 -29.59
CA ASN A 188 4.61 -6.33 -30.86
C ASN A 188 3.91 -7.11 -31.98
N GLN A 189 3.98 -8.45 -32.00
CA GLN A 189 3.24 -9.25 -32.99
C GLN A 189 1.73 -9.13 -32.75
N VAL A 190 1.31 -9.21 -31.49
CA VAL A 190 -0.11 -9.01 -31.11
C VAL A 190 -0.58 -7.60 -31.45
N ALA A 191 0.25 -6.58 -31.19
CA ALA A 191 -0.07 -5.19 -31.49
C ALA A 191 -0.19 -4.92 -33.00
N ALA A 192 0.66 -5.54 -33.83
CA ALA A 192 0.55 -5.47 -35.28
C ALA A 192 -0.79 -6.05 -35.77
N MET A 193 -1.12 -7.27 -35.34
CA MET A 193 -2.39 -7.91 -35.71
C MET A 193 -3.63 -7.18 -35.16
N LEU A 194 -3.51 -6.54 -33.99
CA LEU A 194 -4.56 -5.68 -33.45
C LEU A 194 -4.76 -4.44 -34.34
N LYS A 195 -3.67 -3.81 -34.79
CA LYS A 195 -3.72 -2.61 -35.64
C LYS A 195 -4.41 -2.88 -36.97
N GLU A 196 -4.17 -4.05 -37.55
CA GLU A 196 -4.86 -4.50 -38.78
C GLU A 196 -6.35 -4.76 -38.53
N PHE A 197 -6.72 -5.32 -37.39
CA PHE A 197 -8.11 -5.65 -37.04
C PHE A 197 -8.94 -4.42 -36.63
N ARG A 198 -8.35 -3.53 -35.83
CA ARG A 198 -8.98 -2.35 -35.20
C ARG A 198 -7.93 -1.25 -34.94
N PRO A 199 -7.62 -0.38 -35.92
CA PRO A 199 -6.52 0.59 -35.82
C PRO A 199 -6.72 1.68 -34.76
N GLU A 200 -7.94 1.89 -34.28
CA GLU A 200 -8.30 2.85 -33.24
C GLU A 200 -8.10 2.33 -31.80
N TYR A 201 -7.72 1.05 -31.64
CA TYR A 201 -7.52 0.40 -30.35
C TYR A 201 -6.05 0.31 -29.96
N PHE A 202 -5.82 0.31 -28.65
CA PHE A 202 -4.51 0.24 -28.04
C PHE A 202 -4.33 -1.03 -27.23
N LEU A 203 -3.14 -1.62 -27.32
CA LEU A 203 -2.68 -2.69 -26.44
C LEU A 203 -1.86 -2.09 -25.30
N GLN A 204 -2.25 -2.36 -24.06
CA GLN A 204 -1.48 -2.00 -22.88
C GLN A 204 -0.70 -3.20 -22.35
N THR A 205 0.46 -2.94 -21.77
CA THR A 205 1.14 -3.87 -20.87
C THR A 205 1.81 -3.13 -19.70
N LEU A 206 2.32 -3.89 -18.72
CA LEU A 206 2.97 -3.35 -17.53
C LEU A 206 4.50 -3.35 -17.66
N ALA A 207 5.13 -2.27 -17.22
CA ALA A 207 6.53 -2.23 -16.82
C ALA A 207 6.61 -2.38 -15.31
N TYR A 208 6.46 -3.62 -14.84
CA TYR A 208 6.26 -3.96 -13.44
C TYR A 208 6.99 -5.25 -13.07
N PHE A 209 7.53 -5.29 -11.85
CA PHE A 209 8.39 -6.37 -11.33
C PHE A 209 9.44 -6.85 -12.34
N ALA A 210 9.29 -8.06 -12.89
CA ALA A 210 10.24 -8.66 -13.81
C ALA A 210 10.50 -7.80 -15.05
N THR A 211 9.54 -6.95 -15.43
CA THR A 211 9.61 -6.09 -16.63
C THR A 211 9.76 -4.61 -16.32
N THR A 212 10.15 -4.26 -15.09
CA THR A 212 10.31 -2.85 -14.69
C THR A 212 11.35 -2.11 -15.54
N SER A 213 12.49 -2.75 -15.81
CA SER A 213 13.56 -2.17 -16.63
C SER A 213 13.16 -2.12 -18.10
N SER A 214 13.49 -1.03 -18.79
CA SER A 214 13.27 -0.89 -20.24
C SER A 214 14.05 -1.96 -21.03
N PRO A 215 13.59 -2.32 -22.24
CA PRO A 215 14.24 -3.32 -23.08
C PRO A 215 15.66 -2.92 -23.49
N ARG A 216 16.49 -3.92 -23.79
CA ARG A 216 17.82 -3.78 -24.39
C ARG A 216 17.79 -4.17 -25.88
N GLY A 217 18.90 -3.90 -26.58
CA GLY A 217 19.08 -4.37 -27.95
C GLY A 217 18.20 -3.66 -29.00
N GLY A 218 17.74 -2.45 -28.71
CA GLY A 218 17.00 -1.61 -29.67
C GLY A 218 15.53 -1.99 -29.89
N ILE A 219 14.97 -2.91 -29.10
CA ILE A 219 13.55 -3.28 -29.18
C ILE A 219 12.69 -2.08 -28.75
N LYS A 220 11.73 -1.71 -29.58
CA LYS A 220 10.75 -0.66 -29.32
C LYS A 220 9.34 -1.22 -29.30
N ALA A 221 8.48 -0.67 -28.46
CA ALA A 221 7.06 -0.95 -28.47
C ALA A 221 6.42 -0.33 -29.72
N MET A 222 5.39 -0.99 -30.28
CA MET A 222 4.64 -0.43 -31.41
C MET A 222 3.88 0.85 -31.03
N ASP A 223 3.53 1.65 -32.03
CA ASP A 223 2.86 2.93 -31.83
C ASP A 223 1.44 2.81 -31.23
N ASN A 224 0.75 1.68 -31.43
CA ASN A 224 -0.52 1.37 -30.78
C ASN A 224 -0.36 0.65 -29.42
N MET A 225 0.85 0.66 -28.84
CA MET A 225 1.09 0.16 -27.49
C MET A 225 1.15 1.27 -26.44
N ILE A 226 0.66 0.96 -25.24
CA ILE A 226 0.75 1.79 -24.04
C ILE A 226 1.55 1.00 -23.00
N ILE A 227 2.63 1.60 -22.48
CA ILE A 227 3.42 1.02 -21.40
C ILE A 227 3.01 1.68 -20.08
N ARG A 228 2.45 0.89 -19.16
CA ARG A 228 2.12 1.36 -17.80
C ARG A 228 3.33 1.13 -16.88
N THR A 229 4.04 2.20 -16.56
CA THR A 229 5.15 2.18 -15.58
C THR A 229 4.59 2.20 -14.17
N CYS A 230 5.17 1.39 -13.27
CA CYS A 230 4.66 1.27 -11.90
C CYS A 230 5.70 1.73 -10.88
N ASN A 231 5.40 2.78 -10.14
CA ASN A 231 6.32 3.36 -9.16
C ASN A 231 6.31 2.59 -7.83
N THR A 232 7.23 1.65 -7.66
CA THR A 232 7.27 0.79 -6.45
C THR A 232 8.41 1.10 -5.49
N GLU A 233 9.36 1.97 -5.88
CA GLU A 233 10.65 2.07 -5.20
C GLU A 233 11.02 3.49 -4.72
N THR A 234 10.27 4.53 -5.12
CA THR A 234 10.60 5.91 -4.77
C THR A 234 10.34 6.25 -3.30
N TYR A 235 11.15 7.16 -2.77
CA TYR A 235 10.91 7.81 -1.49
C TYR A 235 9.95 8.98 -1.65
N LEU A 236 8.87 8.96 -0.87
CA LEU A 236 7.69 9.80 -1.12
C LEU A 236 7.87 11.28 -0.77
N HIS A 237 8.81 11.57 0.13
CA HIS A 237 9.13 12.93 0.55
C HIS A 237 10.00 13.69 -0.47
N GLN A 238 10.41 13.02 -1.55
CA GLN A 238 11.28 13.57 -2.59
C GLN A 238 10.64 13.36 -3.96
N SER A 239 10.89 14.31 -4.86
CA SER A 239 10.48 14.18 -6.24
C SER A 239 11.19 13.03 -6.95
N ILE A 240 10.61 12.55 -8.05
CA ILE A 240 11.25 11.63 -8.98
C ILE A 240 12.57 12.21 -9.53
N LEU A 241 12.68 13.54 -9.62
CA LEU A 241 13.92 14.22 -10.07
C LEU A 241 15.05 14.18 -9.04
N SER A 242 14.76 13.85 -7.78
CA SER A 242 15.76 13.74 -6.73
C SER A 242 16.77 12.63 -7.03
N PRO A 243 18.07 12.79 -6.70
CA PRO A 243 19.06 11.72 -6.80
C PRO A 243 18.64 10.44 -6.07
N LEU A 244 17.88 10.55 -4.97
CA LEU A 244 17.39 9.41 -4.20
C LEU A 244 16.39 8.54 -4.98
N ASN A 245 15.74 9.10 -5.99
CA ASN A 245 14.73 8.45 -6.83
C ASN A 245 15.25 8.18 -8.26
N GLU A 246 16.55 8.35 -8.50
CA GLU A 246 17.17 8.21 -9.82
C GLU A 246 16.86 6.87 -10.50
N LYS A 247 16.83 5.77 -9.73
CA LYS A 247 16.54 4.44 -10.27
C LYS A 247 15.20 4.41 -11.01
N PHE A 248 14.14 4.95 -10.40
CA PHE A 248 12.82 5.00 -11.02
C PHE A 248 12.77 6.04 -12.15
N ARG A 249 13.42 7.20 -11.96
CA ARG A 249 13.54 8.22 -13.02
C ARG A 249 14.12 7.62 -14.32
N ARG A 250 15.24 6.91 -14.21
CA ARG A 250 15.90 6.24 -15.35
C ARG A 250 15.04 5.15 -15.96
N GLN A 251 14.22 4.44 -15.17
CA GLN A 251 13.28 3.45 -15.71
C GLN A 251 12.23 4.14 -16.60
N VAL A 252 11.65 5.25 -16.15
CA VAL A 252 10.66 5.99 -16.95
C VAL A 252 11.29 6.59 -18.21
N GLU A 253 12.46 7.22 -18.09
CA GLU A 253 13.21 7.77 -19.23
C GLU A 253 13.59 6.68 -20.25
N GLY A 254 14.03 5.51 -19.77
CA GLY A 254 14.35 4.36 -20.61
C GLY A 254 13.15 3.83 -21.38
N TRP A 255 11.98 3.75 -20.73
CA TRP A 255 10.73 3.38 -21.41
C TRP A 255 10.25 4.46 -22.38
N ALA A 256 10.40 5.75 -22.05
CA ALA A 256 10.07 6.85 -22.95
C ALA A 256 10.96 6.85 -24.22
N ALA A 257 12.19 6.33 -24.14
CA ALA A 257 13.07 6.18 -25.30
C ALA A 257 12.65 5.04 -26.26
N CYS A 258 11.89 4.05 -25.78
CA CYS A 258 11.50 2.88 -26.58
C CYS A 258 9.98 2.71 -26.78
N ALA A 259 9.15 3.63 -26.29
CA ALA A 259 7.71 3.64 -26.48
C ALA A 259 7.20 5.06 -26.76
N GLU A 260 6.06 5.19 -27.44
CA GLU A 260 5.45 6.49 -27.73
C GLU A 260 4.40 6.93 -26.70
N LYS A 261 3.93 6.01 -25.85
CA LYS A 261 2.85 6.27 -24.89
C LYS A 261 3.15 5.59 -23.57
N LEU A 262 3.40 6.39 -22.54
CA LEU A 262 3.45 5.90 -21.17
C LEU A 262 2.14 6.24 -20.45
N PHE A 263 1.70 5.33 -19.59
CA PHE A 263 0.57 5.58 -18.69
C PHE A 263 0.97 5.23 -17.25
N PRO A 264 1.71 6.11 -16.54
CA PRO A 264 2.20 5.83 -15.19
C PRO A 264 1.10 5.45 -14.20
N TRP A 265 1.38 4.42 -13.41
CA TRP A 265 0.64 4.02 -12.21
C TRP A 265 1.37 4.56 -11.00
N GLU A 266 0.72 5.48 -10.30
CA GLU A 266 1.21 6.08 -9.08
C GLU A 266 0.36 5.70 -7.86
N TYR A 267 0.98 5.01 -6.92
CA TYR A 267 0.30 4.46 -5.76
C TYR A 267 0.10 5.55 -4.72
N SER A 268 -1.07 6.17 -4.62
CA SER A 268 -1.33 7.23 -3.62
C SER A 268 -1.70 6.66 -2.23
N ILE A 269 -1.08 5.53 -1.90
CA ILE A 269 -1.27 4.75 -0.68
C ILE A 269 0.04 4.07 -0.28
N THR A 270 0.24 3.86 1.01
CA THR A 270 1.28 2.98 1.54
C THR A 270 0.70 1.59 1.84
N TYR A 271 1.13 0.57 1.11
CA TYR A 271 0.73 -0.82 1.35
C TYR A 271 1.33 -1.37 2.64
N GLY A 272 0.67 -2.32 3.29
CA GLY A 272 1.20 -2.99 4.48
C GLY A 272 0.67 -2.44 5.80
N ALA A 273 1.25 -2.92 6.90
CA ALA A 273 0.61 -2.88 8.21
C ALA A 273 1.11 -1.79 9.16
N ALA A 274 1.96 -0.89 8.68
CA ALA A 274 2.27 0.35 9.40
C ALA A 274 1.02 1.24 9.58
N GLY A 275 -0.03 1.02 8.77
CA GLY A 275 -1.30 1.74 8.84
C GLY A 275 -1.27 3.06 8.05
N PRO A 276 -2.34 3.85 8.11
CA PRO A 276 -2.49 5.10 7.35
C PRO A 276 -1.67 6.24 7.96
N LEU A 277 -0.35 6.12 7.92
CA LEU A 277 0.56 7.07 8.55
C LEU A 277 0.78 8.32 7.69
N PRO A 278 1.16 9.46 8.29
CA PRO A 278 1.26 10.72 7.57
C PRO A 278 2.52 10.78 6.71
N TYR A 279 2.40 11.30 5.49
CA TYR A 279 3.52 11.54 4.59
C TYR A 279 3.24 12.72 3.62
N PRO A 280 4.22 13.61 3.37
CA PRO A 280 4.02 14.90 2.71
C PRO A 280 4.05 14.84 1.17
N SER A 281 3.39 13.84 0.55
CA SER A 281 3.46 13.64 -0.92
C SER A 281 2.84 14.79 -1.74
N GLU A 282 2.00 15.63 -1.14
CA GLU A 282 1.44 16.80 -1.83
C GLU A 282 2.51 17.81 -2.30
N TYR A 283 3.70 17.80 -1.69
CA TYR A 283 4.80 18.69 -2.05
C TYR A 283 5.62 18.23 -3.25
N THR A 284 5.56 16.93 -3.60
CA THR A 284 6.30 16.35 -4.74
C THR A 284 5.40 16.17 -5.97
N LEU A 285 4.08 16.13 -5.76
CA LEU A 285 3.09 15.79 -6.78
C LEU A 285 3.22 16.60 -8.08
N ALA A 286 3.33 17.93 -8.02
CA ALA A 286 3.40 18.75 -9.24
C ALA A 286 4.68 18.52 -10.06
N GLU A 287 5.82 18.31 -9.40
CA GLU A 287 7.07 18.01 -10.10
C GLU A 287 7.03 16.61 -10.73
N ASN A 288 6.47 15.63 -10.01
CA ASN A 288 6.28 14.28 -10.53
C ASN A 288 5.34 14.25 -11.74
N VAL A 289 4.23 14.99 -11.68
CA VAL A 289 3.26 15.10 -12.78
C VAL A 289 3.90 15.77 -14.01
N ARG A 290 4.68 16.85 -13.82
CA ARG A 290 5.45 17.49 -14.91
C ARG A 290 6.52 16.57 -15.50
N PHE A 291 7.18 15.77 -14.66
CA PHE A 291 8.13 14.76 -15.14
C PHE A 291 7.45 13.74 -16.07
N TYR A 292 6.28 13.21 -15.70
CA TYR A 292 5.54 12.30 -16.57
C TYR A 292 5.06 12.97 -17.85
N ALA A 293 4.59 14.22 -17.77
CA ALA A 293 4.22 15.03 -18.94
C ALA A 293 5.38 15.18 -19.94
N ALA A 294 6.59 15.41 -19.45
CA ALA A 294 7.81 15.54 -20.26
C ALA A 294 8.30 14.21 -20.85
N ASN A 295 7.88 13.07 -20.29
CA ASN A 295 8.36 11.73 -20.66
C ASN A 295 7.27 10.88 -21.33
N LYS A 296 6.52 11.48 -22.27
CA LYS A 296 5.49 10.80 -23.09
C LYS A 296 4.33 10.20 -22.29
N GLY A 297 4.05 10.71 -21.09
CA GLY A 297 2.88 10.36 -20.30
C GLY A 297 1.59 10.85 -20.98
N ILE A 298 0.72 9.92 -21.40
CA ILE A 298 -0.59 10.25 -21.99
C ILE A 298 -1.70 10.37 -20.94
N GLY A 299 -1.39 10.00 -19.70
CA GLY A 299 -2.26 10.05 -18.54
C GLY A 299 -1.54 9.60 -17.29
N ILE A 300 -2.22 9.64 -16.15
CA ILE A 300 -1.74 9.05 -14.90
C ILE A 300 -2.88 8.27 -14.26
N PHE A 301 -2.56 7.11 -13.70
CA PHE A 301 -3.42 6.32 -12.83
C PHE A 301 -2.97 6.54 -11.39
N PHE A 302 -3.72 7.34 -10.62
CA PHE A 302 -3.49 7.48 -9.18
C PHE A 302 -4.32 6.45 -8.42
N GLU A 303 -3.67 5.61 -7.63
CA GLU A 303 -4.32 4.55 -6.88
C GLU A 303 -4.54 4.92 -5.42
N HIS A 304 -5.79 5.00 -4.99
CA HIS A 304 -6.15 5.10 -3.59
C HIS A 304 -6.99 3.90 -3.16
N GLU A 305 -6.51 3.21 -2.13
CA GLU A 305 -7.35 2.29 -1.37
C GLU A 305 -7.66 2.84 0.02
N ASN A 306 -8.74 2.39 0.64
CA ASN A 306 -9.12 2.75 2.01
C ASN A 306 -9.19 4.28 2.24
N PRO A 307 -9.90 5.04 1.40
CA PRO A 307 -9.83 6.51 1.39
C PRO A 307 -10.30 7.20 2.68
N HIS A 308 -10.96 6.46 3.57
CA HIS A 308 -11.41 6.93 4.87
C HIS A 308 -10.33 6.86 5.94
N LEU A 309 -9.21 6.21 5.65
CA LEU A 309 -8.05 6.09 6.53
C LEU A 309 -6.89 6.96 6.06
N ASN A 310 -6.68 7.10 4.75
CA ASN A 310 -5.46 7.69 4.20
C ASN A 310 -5.21 9.17 4.58
N ASP A 311 -3.92 9.47 4.76
CA ASP A 311 -3.42 10.81 5.06
C ASP A 311 -3.82 11.83 3.99
N MET A 312 -4.55 12.86 4.40
CA MET A 312 -4.95 13.99 3.57
C MET A 312 -5.64 13.59 2.25
N TYR A 313 -6.37 12.47 2.25
CA TYR A 313 -7.00 11.90 1.05
C TYR A 313 -7.75 12.93 0.19
N ASP A 314 -8.65 13.72 0.80
CA ASP A 314 -9.49 14.68 0.07
C ASP A 314 -8.65 15.76 -0.63
N LEU A 315 -7.58 16.23 0.03
CA LEU A 315 -6.65 17.21 -0.54
C LEU A 315 -5.86 16.59 -1.71
N LYS A 316 -5.29 15.39 -1.50
CA LYS A 316 -4.44 14.72 -2.48
C LYS A 316 -5.22 14.39 -3.76
N VAL A 317 -6.40 13.79 -3.64
CA VAL A 317 -7.29 13.51 -4.79
C VAL A 317 -7.66 14.79 -5.55
N TYR A 318 -7.99 15.87 -4.83
CA TYR A 318 -8.32 17.14 -5.47
C TYR A 318 -7.10 17.71 -6.23
N MET A 319 -5.91 17.66 -5.64
CA MET A 319 -4.68 18.12 -6.28
C MET A 319 -4.31 17.28 -7.50
N GLU A 320 -4.36 15.95 -7.39
CA GLU A 320 -4.13 15.00 -8.49
C GLU A 320 -5.06 15.29 -9.67
N ALA A 321 -6.36 15.49 -9.41
CA ALA A 321 -7.32 15.80 -10.46
C ALA A 321 -6.99 17.11 -11.20
N LYS A 322 -6.60 18.16 -10.47
CA LYS A 322 -6.26 19.47 -11.06
C LYS A 322 -4.92 19.46 -11.78
N LEU A 323 -3.92 18.76 -11.26
CA LEU A 323 -2.61 18.65 -11.89
C LEU A 323 -2.65 17.75 -13.13
N MET A 324 -3.53 16.75 -13.17
CA MET A 324 -3.80 16.00 -14.40
C MET A 324 -4.54 16.83 -15.46
N GLU A 325 -5.31 17.83 -15.04
CA GLU A 325 -5.92 18.80 -15.96
C GLU A 325 -4.87 19.78 -16.50
N ASN A 326 -4.02 20.32 -15.62
CA ASN A 326 -2.94 21.24 -15.97
C ASN A 326 -1.71 21.05 -15.05
N PRO A 327 -0.60 20.46 -15.55
CA PRO A 327 0.63 20.22 -14.78
C PRO A 327 1.35 21.50 -14.32
N GLU A 328 1.08 22.63 -14.97
CA GLU A 328 1.74 23.92 -14.71
C GLU A 328 1.07 24.73 -13.58
N LEU A 329 0.04 24.17 -12.92
CA LEU A 329 -0.57 24.84 -11.77
C LEU A 329 0.42 24.97 -10.61
N ASP A 330 0.40 26.13 -9.94
CA ASP A 330 1.09 26.31 -8.66
C ASP A 330 0.43 25.43 -7.60
N SER A 331 1.12 24.35 -7.23
CA SER A 331 0.64 23.38 -6.24
C SER A 331 0.48 23.99 -4.84
N ARG A 332 1.31 24.98 -4.46
CA ARG A 332 1.18 25.66 -3.17
C ARG A 332 -0.04 26.55 -3.14
N ALA A 333 -0.30 27.29 -4.23
CA ALA A 333 -1.53 28.07 -4.36
C ALA A 333 -2.76 27.17 -4.36
N LEU A 334 -2.71 26.04 -5.07
CA LEU A 334 -3.79 25.06 -5.12
C LEU A 334 -4.10 24.44 -3.76
N MET A 335 -3.07 24.04 -3.01
CA MET A 335 -3.20 23.53 -1.64
C MET A 335 -3.75 24.60 -0.70
N SER A 336 -3.25 25.84 -0.80
CA SER A 336 -3.77 26.98 -0.01
C SER A 336 -5.24 27.25 -0.30
N ASP A 337 -5.65 27.21 -1.56
CA ASP A 337 -7.03 27.41 -2.01
C ASP A 337 -7.96 26.33 -1.44
N PHE A 338 -7.56 25.07 -1.53
CA PHE A 338 -8.26 23.94 -0.92
C PHE A 338 -8.38 24.15 0.58
N CYS A 339 -7.26 24.35 1.29
CA CYS A 339 -7.26 24.41 2.74
C CYS A 339 -8.12 25.56 3.25
N THR A 340 -8.01 26.74 2.64
CA THR A 340 -8.77 27.94 3.02
C THR A 340 -10.27 27.73 2.89
N LYS A 341 -10.73 27.13 1.78
CA LYS A 341 -12.15 26.94 1.49
C LYS A 341 -12.75 25.70 2.15
N TYR A 342 -11.95 24.65 2.34
CA TYR A 342 -12.40 23.37 2.90
C TYR A 342 -12.33 23.32 4.43
N TYR A 343 -11.27 23.88 5.05
CA TYR A 343 -11.09 23.90 6.50
C TYR A 343 -11.45 25.24 7.15
N GLY A 344 -11.69 26.30 6.36
CA GLY A 344 -12.12 27.60 6.86
C GLY A 344 -11.14 28.21 7.88
N PRO A 345 -11.60 28.65 9.06
CA PRO A 345 -10.72 29.21 10.10
C PRO A 345 -9.57 28.30 10.57
N GLY A 346 -9.67 26.98 10.35
CA GLY A 346 -8.62 26.01 10.66
C GLY A 346 -7.51 25.91 9.61
N ALA A 347 -7.67 26.52 8.44
CA ALA A 347 -6.79 26.35 7.29
C ALA A 347 -5.30 26.62 7.58
N LYS A 348 -4.98 27.71 8.28
CA LYS A 348 -3.61 28.07 8.63
C LYS A 348 -2.91 26.96 9.41
N ALA A 349 -3.61 26.32 10.36
CA ALA A 349 -3.06 25.24 11.15
C ALA A 349 -2.80 23.98 10.30
N ILE A 350 -3.68 23.66 9.36
CA ILE A 350 -3.45 22.53 8.43
C ILE A 350 -2.22 22.80 7.56
N LEU A 351 -2.13 23.98 6.95
CA LEU A 351 -0.98 24.35 6.09
C LEU A 351 0.33 24.33 6.87
N GLU A 352 0.34 24.86 8.10
CA GLU A 352 1.52 24.86 8.97
C GLU A 352 1.89 23.42 9.40
N TYR A 353 0.92 22.59 9.76
CA TYR A 353 1.13 21.16 10.05
C TYR A 353 1.80 20.45 8.88
N ARG A 354 1.26 20.60 7.66
CA ARG A 354 1.81 19.96 6.45
C ARG A 354 3.21 20.46 6.13
N GLN A 355 3.47 21.76 6.31
CA GLN A 355 4.79 22.33 6.10
C GLN A 355 5.81 21.80 7.11
N VAL A 356 5.44 21.66 8.38
CA VAL A 356 6.29 21.06 9.41
C VAL A 356 6.56 19.59 9.07
N LEU A 357 5.54 18.82 8.71
CA LEU A 357 5.72 17.42 8.31
C LEU A 357 6.69 17.29 7.13
N ASN A 358 6.53 18.13 6.10
CA ASN A 358 7.41 18.13 4.94
C ASN A 358 8.85 18.45 5.31
N ARG A 359 9.06 19.50 6.11
CA ARG A 359 10.39 19.89 6.58
C ARG A 359 11.03 18.77 7.39
N THR A 360 10.30 18.21 8.35
CA THR A 360 10.76 17.09 9.17
C THR A 360 11.09 15.87 8.31
N ALA A 361 10.33 15.57 7.26
CA ALA A 361 10.64 14.49 6.34
C ALA A 361 11.95 14.72 5.57
N THR A 362 12.24 15.96 5.17
CA THR A 362 13.50 16.32 4.51
C THR A 362 14.68 16.31 5.48
N GLU A 363 14.57 17.00 6.60
CA GLU A 363 15.63 17.15 7.61
C GLU A 363 16.03 15.79 8.21
N ASN A 364 15.04 14.94 8.50
CA ASN A 364 15.26 13.61 9.08
C ASN A 364 15.33 12.50 8.02
N GLN A 365 15.50 12.86 6.73
CA GLN A 365 15.73 11.94 5.61
C GLN A 365 14.76 10.74 5.57
N ALA A 366 13.45 11.02 5.54
CA ALA A 366 12.40 10.00 5.60
C ALA A 366 12.58 8.88 4.58
N GLN A 367 12.44 7.62 5.01
CA GLN A 367 12.63 6.45 4.13
C GLN A 367 11.29 5.84 3.67
N VAL A 368 10.21 6.60 3.73
CA VAL A 368 8.87 6.13 3.36
C VAL A 368 8.78 5.86 1.85
N ARG A 369 8.29 4.68 1.48
CA ARG A 369 7.97 4.24 0.12
C ARG A 369 6.51 3.77 0.05
N TYR A 370 5.98 3.55 -1.16
CA TYR A 370 4.62 3.04 -1.34
C TYR A 370 4.47 1.55 -0.97
N PHE A 371 5.41 0.72 -1.39
CA PHE A 371 5.32 -0.72 -1.20
C PHE A 371 5.85 -1.14 0.17
N PHE A 372 4.92 -1.53 1.05
CA PHE A 372 5.21 -2.15 2.34
C PHE A 372 6.22 -1.41 3.23
N PRO A 373 6.10 -0.07 3.42
CA PRO A 373 6.92 0.62 4.39
C PRO A 373 6.70 0.04 5.79
N ALA A 374 7.78 0.02 6.54
CA ALA A 374 7.78 -0.32 7.94
C ALA A 374 7.26 0.82 8.80
N ALA A 375 6.82 0.50 10.02
CA ALA A 375 6.62 1.53 11.05
C ALA A 375 7.88 2.39 11.25
N GLN A 376 9.09 1.80 11.19
CA GLN A 376 10.33 2.55 11.36
C GLN A 376 10.57 3.61 10.29
N ASP A 377 10.04 3.42 9.07
CA ASP A 377 10.24 4.38 7.97
C ASP A 377 9.54 5.71 8.26
N PHE A 378 8.60 5.73 9.23
CA PHE A 378 7.89 6.90 9.72
C PHE A 378 8.51 7.53 10.99
N ARG A 379 9.64 6.99 11.49
CA ARG A 379 10.39 7.57 12.63
C ARG A 379 11.09 8.88 12.29
N TYR A 380 11.02 9.33 11.05
CA TYR A 380 11.39 10.70 10.74
C TYR A 380 10.54 11.70 11.55
N ILE A 381 9.31 11.32 11.95
CA ILE A 381 8.45 12.13 12.82
C ILE A 381 8.84 11.91 14.27
N ASP A 382 9.92 12.51 14.75
CA ASP A 382 10.39 12.41 16.13
C ASP A 382 9.41 13.01 17.17
N TRP A 383 9.73 12.83 18.45
CA TRP A 383 8.89 13.32 19.53
C TRP A 383 8.73 14.86 19.53
N PRO A 384 9.80 15.66 19.34
CA PRO A 384 9.68 17.11 19.11
C PRO A 384 8.71 17.48 17.98
N ALA A 385 8.84 16.85 16.81
CA ALA A 385 7.97 17.09 15.66
C ALA A 385 6.52 16.68 15.94
N MET A 386 6.30 15.53 16.57
CA MET A 386 4.97 15.05 16.99
C MET A 386 4.29 16.06 17.92
N LYS A 387 4.96 16.52 18.98
CA LYS A 387 4.41 17.54 19.89
C LYS A 387 4.07 18.83 19.15
N LYS A 388 5.00 19.31 18.31
CA LYS A 388 4.82 20.55 17.54
C LYS A 388 3.59 20.47 16.64
N MET A 389 3.47 19.39 15.88
CA MET A 389 2.34 19.18 14.96
C MET A 389 1.02 19.01 15.72
N GLN A 390 0.99 18.27 16.83
CA GLN A 390 -0.19 18.16 17.69
C GLN A 390 -0.61 19.53 18.24
N GLY A 391 0.34 20.36 18.68
CA GLY A 391 0.08 21.71 19.18
C GLY A 391 -0.49 22.67 18.12
N ILE A 392 0.07 22.65 16.90
CA ILE A 392 -0.45 23.41 15.75
C ILE A 392 -1.90 23.03 15.48
N LEU A 393 -2.19 21.73 15.45
CA LEU A 393 -3.53 21.22 15.18
C LEU A 393 -4.51 21.53 16.33
N ASP A 394 -4.07 21.57 17.59
CA ASP A 394 -4.91 22.02 18.71
C ASP A 394 -5.36 23.48 18.57
N VAL A 395 -4.48 24.36 18.09
CA VAL A 395 -4.83 25.76 17.80
C VAL A 395 -5.89 25.84 16.70
N GLY A 396 -5.72 25.09 15.61
CA GLY A 396 -6.69 25.03 14.51
C GLY A 396 -8.04 24.46 14.94
N GLN A 397 -8.03 23.37 15.71
CA GLN A 397 -9.24 22.69 16.17
C GLN A 397 -10.13 23.61 17.02
N ARG A 398 -9.55 24.46 17.87
CA ARG A 398 -10.31 25.45 18.66
C ARG A 398 -11.11 26.40 17.77
N LYS A 399 -10.54 26.82 16.63
CA LYS A 399 -11.19 27.76 15.68
C LYS A 399 -12.38 27.16 14.93
N VAL A 400 -12.44 25.85 14.81
CA VAL A 400 -13.54 25.13 14.10
C VAL A 400 -14.49 24.41 15.05
N SER A 401 -14.25 24.45 16.37
CA SER A 401 -14.95 23.66 17.40
C SER A 401 -16.48 23.81 17.40
N ARG A 402 -16.98 25.01 17.06
CA ARG A 402 -18.42 25.35 17.01
C ARG A 402 -19.11 24.92 15.71
N ASN A 403 -18.37 24.60 14.66
CA ASN A 403 -18.93 24.14 13.39
C ASN A 403 -18.73 22.61 13.27
N PRO A 404 -19.79 21.79 13.36
CA PRO A 404 -19.64 20.33 13.37
C PRO A 404 -19.03 19.77 12.07
N VAL A 405 -19.33 20.40 10.92
CA VAL A 405 -18.78 20.00 9.61
C VAL A 405 -17.28 20.29 9.54
N LEU A 406 -16.86 21.52 9.85
CA LEU A 406 -15.45 21.88 9.83
C LEU A 406 -14.66 21.10 10.89
N ARG A 407 -15.25 20.85 12.07
CA ARG A 407 -14.66 20.02 13.12
C ARG A 407 -14.43 18.58 12.65
N HIS A 408 -15.39 17.98 11.95
CA HIS A 408 -15.23 16.63 11.38
C HIS A 408 -14.10 16.60 10.35
N ARG A 409 -14.11 17.52 9.37
CA ARG A 409 -13.04 17.64 8.36
C ARG A 409 -11.66 17.81 9.00
N PHE A 410 -11.57 18.66 10.02
CA PHE A 410 -10.30 18.90 10.73
C PHE A 410 -9.81 17.67 11.50
N ASN A 411 -10.72 16.93 12.16
CA ASN A 411 -10.36 15.68 12.83
C ASN A 411 -9.89 14.61 11.82
N ARG A 412 -10.53 14.53 10.65
CA ARG A 412 -10.11 13.64 9.54
C ARG A 412 -8.69 13.98 9.09
N ALA A 413 -8.35 15.25 8.90
CA ALA A 413 -7.00 15.69 8.54
C ALA A 413 -5.93 15.33 9.59
N ARG A 414 -6.32 15.22 10.87
CA ARG A 414 -5.43 14.86 12.00
C ARG A 414 -5.30 13.35 12.22
N THR A 415 -6.16 12.55 11.62
CA THR A 415 -6.33 11.12 11.92
C THR A 415 -5.03 10.34 11.74
N SER A 416 -4.28 10.55 10.66
CA SER A 416 -3.01 9.84 10.41
C SER A 416 -1.94 10.16 11.46
N LEU A 417 -1.85 11.41 11.93
CA LEU A 417 -0.92 11.79 12.99
C LEU A 417 -1.30 11.14 14.34
N ASP A 418 -2.59 11.10 14.65
CA ASP A 418 -3.07 10.40 15.86
C ASP A 418 -2.87 8.90 15.75
N PHE A 419 -3.06 8.32 14.57
CA PHE A 419 -2.80 6.91 14.30
C PHE A 419 -1.32 6.57 14.52
N ALA A 420 -0.41 7.41 14.05
CA ALA A 420 1.01 7.27 14.31
C ALA A 420 1.31 7.26 15.81
N LEU A 421 0.78 8.23 16.58
CA LEU A 421 0.99 8.32 18.02
C LEU A 421 0.37 7.17 18.81
N VAL A 422 -0.80 6.68 18.41
CA VAL A 422 -1.62 5.76 19.23
C VAL A 422 -1.42 4.31 18.83
N CYS A 423 -1.38 4.01 17.54
CA CYS A 423 -1.50 2.65 17.01
C CYS A 423 -0.18 2.07 16.52
N THR A 424 0.72 2.89 15.97
CA THR A 424 1.92 2.37 15.30
C THR A 424 3.23 2.68 16.03
N LEU A 425 3.44 3.93 16.47
CA LEU A 425 4.72 4.41 17.02
C LEU A 425 4.63 4.83 18.49
N SER A 426 3.55 4.47 19.20
CA SER A 426 3.28 4.88 20.58
C SER A 426 4.46 4.64 21.53
N TRP A 427 5.07 3.46 21.46
CA TRP A 427 6.18 3.09 22.32
C TRP A 427 7.44 3.91 22.03
N TRP A 428 7.74 4.14 20.76
CA TRP A 428 8.90 4.95 20.35
C TRP A 428 8.74 6.41 20.79
N TYR A 429 7.53 6.97 20.72
CA TYR A 429 7.23 8.29 21.28
C TYR A 429 7.35 8.33 22.80
N ARG A 430 6.84 7.31 23.50
CA ARG A 430 6.98 7.21 24.96
C ARG A 430 8.45 7.21 25.37
N ASN A 431 9.28 6.39 24.72
CA ASN A 431 10.69 6.28 25.06
C ASN A 431 11.43 7.63 24.87
N GLN A 432 11.20 8.32 23.75
CA GLN A 432 11.75 9.66 23.55
C GLN A 432 11.22 10.67 24.58
N ALA A 433 9.92 10.61 24.90
CA ALA A 433 9.34 11.48 25.92
C ALA A 433 9.98 11.24 27.30
N THR A 434 10.17 9.99 27.70
CA THR A 434 10.85 9.64 28.96
C THR A 434 12.30 10.15 28.97
N LYS A 435 13.04 10.04 27.85
CA LYS A 435 14.40 10.59 27.73
C LYS A 435 14.46 12.13 27.83
N CYS A 436 13.32 12.80 27.62
CA CYS A 436 13.19 14.25 27.72
C CYS A 436 12.42 14.68 28.98
N ASP A 437 12.18 13.80 29.96
CA ASP A 437 11.39 14.08 31.17
C ASP A 437 9.94 14.54 30.89
N GLU A 438 9.35 14.06 29.78
CA GLU A 438 8.03 14.46 29.27
C GLU A 438 7.01 13.31 29.26
N GLU A 439 7.20 12.28 30.09
CA GLU A 439 6.31 11.11 30.10
C GLU A 439 4.85 11.47 30.41
N GLU A 440 4.61 12.42 31.31
CA GLU A 440 3.25 12.90 31.62
C GLU A 440 2.60 13.64 30.43
N LEU A 441 3.40 14.40 29.67
CA LEU A 441 2.93 15.03 28.44
C LEU A 441 2.56 13.98 27.40
N PHE A 442 3.38 12.93 27.24
CA PHE A 442 3.05 11.79 26.40
C PHE A 442 1.74 11.13 26.81
N LYS A 443 1.55 10.81 28.09
CA LYS A 443 0.30 10.19 28.59
C LYS A 443 -0.93 11.05 28.26
N LYS A 444 -0.86 12.37 28.49
CA LYS A 444 -1.94 13.31 28.18
C LYS A 444 -2.25 13.38 26.68
N LEU A 445 -1.21 13.50 25.85
CA LEU A 445 -1.36 13.54 24.38
C LEU A 445 -1.90 12.22 23.84
N PHE A 446 -1.40 11.08 24.31
CA PHE A 446 -1.87 9.75 23.94
C PHE A 446 -3.35 9.56 24.28
N ALA A 447 -3.77 9.86 25.52
CA ALA A 447 -5.17 9.69 25.94
C ALA A 447 -6.13 10.60 25.15
N THR A 448 -5.72 11.82 24.82
CA THR A 448 -6.53 12.75 24.02
C THR A 448 -6.60 12.32 22.56
N SER A 449 -5.47 11.93 21.97
CA SER A 449 -5.38 11.47 20.58
C SER A 449 -6.12 10.15 20.38
N ARG A 450 -6.06 9.23 21.34
CA ARG A 450 -6.82 7.97 21.32
C ARG A 450 -8.32 8.23 21.25
N ARG A 451 -8.86 9.06 22.16
CA ARG A 451 -10.29 9.41 22.19
C ARG A 451 -10.72 10.06 20.87
N ARG A 452 -9.93 11.00 20.37
CA ARG A 452 -10.20 11.71 19.11
C ARG A 452 -10.14 10.79 17.90
N LEU A 453 -9.12 9.94 17.79
CA LEU A 453 -8.93 8.99 16.70
C LEU A 453 -10.14 8.07 16.54
N PHE A 454 -10.52 7.35 17.60
CA PHE A 454 -11.59 6.35 17.50
C PHE A 454 -12.99 6.95 17.49
N SER A 455 -13.17 8.19 17.96
CA SER A 455 -14.44 8.92 17.75
C SER A 455 -14.57 9.44 16.33
N CYS A 456 -13.51 10.06 15.79
CA CYS A 456 -13.47 10.54 14.41
C CYS A 456 -13.63 9.38 13.43
N TRP A 457 -12.95 8.25 13.68
CA TRP A 457 -13.07 7.08 12.83
C TRP A 457 -14.50 6.55 12.78
N ARG A 458 -15.14 6.31 13.94
CA ARG A 458 -16.57 5.90 13.99
C ARG A 458 -17.47 6.88 13.26
N GLN A 459 -17.25 8.19 13.45
CA GLN A 459 -18.02 9.21 12.74
C GLN A 459 -17.84 9.12 11.21
N SER A 460 -16.62 8.90 10.73
CA SER A 460 -16.33 8.72 9.30
C SER A 460 -17.00 7.45 8.75
N ILE A 461 -17.01 6.35 9.50
CA ILE A 461 -17.69 5.10 9.13
C ILE A 461 -19.20 5.31 9.05
N ASN A 462 -19.79 5.94 10.06
CA ASN A 462 -21.22 6.25 10.05
C ASN A 462 -21.57 7.18 8.89
N HIS A 463 -20.73 8.18 8.60
CA HIS A 463 -20.94 9.04 7.43
C HIS A 463 -20.96 8.25 6.11
N LEU A 464 -20.02 7.31 5.93
CA LEU A 464 -19.99 6.42 4.75
C LEU A 464 -21.25 5.55 4.65
N GLN A 465 -21.70 5.00 5.78
CA GLN A 465 -22.86 4.11 5.82
C GLN A 465 -24.18 4.88 5.64
N ASP A 466 -24.38 5.97 6.39
CA ASP A 466 -25.65 6.69 6.49
C ASP A 466 -25.84 7.67 5.33
N VAL A 467 -24.78 8.40 4.96
CA VAL A 467 -24.84 9.46 3.95
C VAL A 467 -24.45 8.92 2.57
N GLU A 468 -23.40 8.10 2.52
CA GLU A 468 -22.88 7.57 1.26
C GLU A 468 -23.46 6.18 0.90
N ARG A 469 -24.35 5.63 1.74
CA ARG A 469 -25.06 4.35 1.59
C ARG A 469 -24.12 3.19 1.28
N ARG A 470 -22.96 3.16 1.96
CA ARG A 470 -21.89 2.22 1.66
C ARG A 470 -21.43 1.43 2.88
N GLU A 471 -21.40 0.11 2.73
CA GLU A 471 -20.76 -0.77 3.69
C GLU A 471 -19.23 -0.66 3.62
N VAL A 472 -18.62 -0.51 4.79
CA VAL A 472 -17.18 -0.60 4.94
C VAL A 472 -16.81 -2.07 5.13
N PRO A 473 -15.83 -2.62 4.37
CA PRO A 473 -15.46 -4.02 4.48
C PRO A 473 -15.17 -4.45 5.93
N GLN A 474 -15.80 -5.54 6.40
CA GLN A 474 -15.64 -6.04 7.79
C GLN A 474 -14.18 -6.20 8.21
N LYS A 475 -13.30 -6.58 7.28
CA LYS A 475 -11.85 -6.71 7.55
C LYS A 475 -11.24 -5.39 8.06
N GLN A 476 -11.67 -4.25 7.54
CA GLN A 476 -11.17 -2.93 7.94
C GLN A 476 -11.75 -2.49 9.29
N LEU A 477 -13.04 -2.74 9.51
CA LEU A 477 -13.68 -2.52 10.82
C LEU A 477 -12.93 -3.29 11.91
N ARG A 478 -12.66 -4.57 11.65
CA ARG A 478 -11.91 -5.44 12.56
C ARG A 478 -10.48 -4.96 12.81
N TYR A 479 -9.78 -4.43 11.80
CA TYR A 479 -8.43 -3.87 11.98
C TYR A 479 -8.44 -2.73 13.00
N LEU A 480 -9.43 -1.84 12.92
CA LEU A 480 -9.49 -0.64 13.74
C LEU A 480 -10.04 -0.91 15.14
N GLU A 481 -10.96 -1.87 15.29
CA GLU A 481 -11.36 -2.43 16.58
C GLU A 481 -10.16 -3.04 17.33
N VAL A 482 -9.31 -3.79 16.61
CA VAL A 482 -8.06 -4.34 17.18
C VAL A 482 -7.14 -3.23 17.65
N CYS A 483 -6.96 -2.17 16.85
CA CYS A 483 -6.18 -0.99 17.24
C CYS A 483 -6.76 -0.27 18.48
N GLU A 484 -8.09 -0.15 18.57
CA GLU A 484 -8.75 0.50 19.70
C GLU A 484 -8.60 -0.28 21.00
N LYS A 485 -8.84 -1.59 20.94
CA LYS A 485 -8.68 -2.51 22.08
C LYS A 485 -7.22 -2.57 22.54
N ARG A 486 -6.28 -2.56 21.60
CA ARG A 486 -4.85 -2.53 21.92
C ARG A 486 -4.47 -1.23 22.64
N SER A 487 -4.86 -0.08 22.09
CA SER A 487 -4.48 1.22 22.63
C SER A 487 -5.11 1.53 24.00
N SER A 488 -6.16 0.83 24.43
CA SER A 488 -6.69 0.96 25.80
C SER A 488 -5.82 0.29 26.87
N ARG A 489 -4.90 -0.58 26.48
CA ARG A 489 -4.06 -1.31 27.44
C ARG A 489 -2.80 -0.54 27.70
N ALA A 490 -2.44 -0.39 28.97
CA ALA A 490 -1.20 0.25 29.37
C ALA A 490 -0.02 -0.55 28.80
N MET A 491 0.91 0.14 28.14
CA MET A 491 2.21 -0.45 27.87
C MET A 491 2.99 -0.48 29.19
N VAL A 492 3.42 -1.65 29.64
CA VAL A 492 4.14 -1.80 30.91
C VAL A 492 5.55 -2.29 30.63
N SER A 493 6.55 -1.54 31.09
CA SER A 493 7.93 -2.04 31.20
C SER A 493 8.00 -2.88 32.47
N ARG A 494 8.24 -4.19 32.36
CA ARG A 494 8.34 -5.11 33.49
C ARG A 494 9.82 -5.31 33.86
N LYS A 495 10.30 -4.51 34.81
CA LYS A 495 11.66 -4.64 35.38
C LYS A 495 11.75 -5.71 36.48
N ASP A 496 10.60 -6.23 36.90
CA ASP A 496 10.41 -7.17 38.01
C ASP A 496 10.58 -8.64 37.62
N LEU A 497 10.68 -8.94 36.32
CA LEU A 497 10.75 -10.32 35.81
C LEU A 497 12.18 -10.81 35.53
N CYS A 498 13.20 -9.94 35.58
CA CYS A 498 14.62 -10.33 35.44
C CYS A 498 15.56 -9.17 35.83
N HIS A 499 16.78 -9.48 36.28
CA HIS A 499 17.89 -8.52 36.41
C HIS A 499 18.49 -8.09 35.05
N ALA A 500 18.22 -8.82 33.97
CA ALA A 500 18.44 -8.38 32.59
C ALA A 500 17.27 -7.50 32.11
N GLN A 501 17.52 -6.56 31.19
CA GLN A 501 16.47 -5.67 30.68
C GLN A 501 15.44 -6.45 29.84
N LEU A 502 14.35 -6.89 30.48
CA LEU A 502 13.17 -7.41 29.81
C LEU A 502 12.27 -6.25 29.35
N GLU A 503 12.12 -6.08 28.05
CA GLU A 503 11.12 -5.17 27.49
C GLU A 503 9.89 -5.94 27.03
N PHE A 504 8.79 -5.72 27.75
CA PHE A 504 7.50 -6.31 27.44
C PHE A 504 6.75 -5.49 26.40
N PHE A 505 6.36 -6.14 25.30
CA PHE A 505 5.43 -5.61 24.32
C PHE A 505 4.05 -6.21 24.55
N THR A 506 3.44 -5.96 25.72
CA THR A 506 2.03 -6.34 25.91
C THR A 506 1.16 -5.49 24.97
N PRO A 507 0.13 -6.08 24.34
CA PRO A 507 -0.98 -6.73 25.06
C PRO A 507 -1.55 -8.01 24.41
N ASP A 508 -2.51 -8.69 25.05
CA ASP A 508 -3.31 -9.82 24.51
C ASP A 508 -3.99 -9.54 23.13
N CYS A 509 -3.21 -9.33 22.08
CA CYS A 509 -3.65 -9.06 20.70
C CYS A 509 -2.92 -9.96 19.70
N TRP A 510 -2.04 -10.83 20.18
CA TRP A 510 -1.39 -11.88 19.41
C TRP A 510 -2.03 -13.22 19.79
N ARG A 511 -3.32 -13.19 20.14
CA ARG A 511 -4.09 -14.39 20.49
C ARG A 511 -4.19 -15.25 19.24
N ILE A 512 -3.40 -16.31 19.20
CA ILE A 512 -3.40 -17.33 18.16
C ILE A 512 -4.17 -18.51 18.74
N VAL A 513 -5.20 -18.92 18.02
CA VAL A 513 -6.01 -20.10 18.37
C VAL A 513 -5.69 -21.23 17.40
N GLY A 514 -5.88 -22.49 17.81
CA GLY A 514 -5.48 -23.65 16.99
C GLY A 514 -5.89 -23.52 15.51
N GLY A 515 -4.89 -23.59 14.61
CA GLY A 515 -5.01 -23.34 13.17
C GLY A 515 -4.50 -21.97 12.69
N ASP A 516 -4.02 -21.10 13.57
CA ASP A 516 -3.30 -19.86 13.24
C ASP A 516 -1.78 -20.08 13.26
N GLU A 517 -1.04 -19.41 12.37
CA GLU A 517 0.42 -19.48 12.28
C GLU A 517 1.07 -18.09 12.38
N ILE A 518 2.27 -18.05 12.95
CA ILE A 518 3.14 -16.88 12.97
C ILE A 518 4.25 -17.10 11.96
N CYS A 519 4.36 -16.23 10.95
CA CYS A 519 5.50 -16.26 10.04
C CYS A 519 6.45 -15.09 10.31
N MET A 520 7.67 -15.37 10.73
CA MET A 520 8.77 -14.42 10.92
C MET A 520 9.75 -14.48 9.75
N ARG A 521 10.25 -13.34 9.26
CA ARG A 521 11.15 -13.29 8.09
C ARG A 521 12.41 -12.48 8.39
N SER A 522 13.60 -13.02 8.12
CA SER A 522 14.84 -12.22 8.14
C SER A 522 14.97 -11.37 6.87
N SER A 523 15.61 -10.20 6.96
CA SER A 523 16.01 -9.37 5.80
C SER A 523 16.95 -10.12 4.83
N LYS A 524 17.71 -11.10 5.34
CA LYS A 524 18.62 -11.98 4.56
C LYS A 524 17.96 -13.28 4.08
N ALA A 525 16.74 -13.58 4.53
CA ALA A 525 16.05 -14.77 4.06
C ALA A 525 15.72 -14.63 2.57
N ALA A 526 16.11 -15.63 1.77
CA ALA A 526 15.72 -15.73 0.36
C ALA A 526 14.22 -15.46 0.20
N ALA A 527 13.81 -14.88 -0.94
CA ALA A 527 12.40 -14.63 -1.20
C ALA A 527 11.60 -15.94 -0.99
N GLY A 528 10.67 -15.93 -0.03
CA GLY A 528 9.86 -17.10 0.32
C GLY A 528 10.34 -17.93 1.52
N ALA A 529 11.48 -17.64 2.14
CA ALA A 529 11.90 -18.32 3.37
C ALA A 529 11.43 -17.57 4.64
N PHE A 530 10.73 -18.25 5.54
CA PHE A 530 10.26 -17.70 6.81
C PHE A 530 10.30 -18.74 7.93
N TYR A 531 10.51 -18.26 9.14
CA TYR A 531 10.35 -19.04 10.36
C TYR A 531 8.86 -19.11 10.70
N ARG A 532 8.32 -20.30 10.97
CA ARG A 532 6.94 -20.49 11.42
C ARG A 532 6.91 -20.86 12.89
N VAL A 533 5.94 -20.33 13.62
CA VAL A 533 5.59 -20.78 14.97
C VAL A 533 4.09 -21.06 15.00
N PHE A 534 3.70 -22.28 15.33
CA PHE A 534 2.31 -22.68 15.37
C PHE A 534 2.06 -23.79 16.40
N PRO A 535 0.91 -23.80 17.07
CA PRO A 535 0.49 -24.88 17.94
C PRO A 535 -0.25 -25.98 17.16
N GLU A 536 0.14 -27.23 17.36
CA GLU A 536 -0.65 -28.42 17.02
C GLU A 536 -1.35 -28.92 18.28
N ILE A 537 -2.65 -29.20 18.16
CA ILE A 537 -3.45 -29.80 19.23
C ILE A 537 -3.55 -31.28 18.94
N GLU A 538 -2.98 -32.11 19.83
CA GLU A 538 -3.04 -33.56 19.71
C GLU A 538 -4.33 -34.13 20.31
N LYS A 539 -4.61 -35.41 20.06
CA LYS A 539 -5.87 -36.08 20.44
C LYS A 539 -6.12 -36.11 21.96
N ASP A 540 -5.08 -35.95 22.77
CA ASP A 540 -5.13 -36.04 24.24
C ASP A 540 -5.00 -34.66 24.93
N GLU A 541 -5.41 -33.58 24.25
CA GLU A 541 -5.30 -32.19 24.73
C GLU A 541 -3.87 -31.69 25.01
N LYS A 542 -2.86 -32.50 24.64
CA LYS A 542 -1.47 -32.06 24.57
C LYS A 542 -1.30 -31.01 23.46
N ILE A 543 -0.52 -29.99 23.76
CA ILE A 543 -0.21 -28.90 22.86
C ILE A 543 1.23 -29.03 22.45
N ARG A 544 1.45 -29.27 21.15
CA ARG A 544 2.78 -29.28 20.58
C ARG A 544 3.04 -27.95 19.90
N LEU A 545 3.91 -27.12 20.46
CA LEU A 545 4.37 -25.92 19.77
C LEU A 545 5.53 -26.28 18.84
N ILE A 546 5.41 -25.91 17.57
CA ILE A 546 6.40 -26.19 16.54
C ILE A 546 7.01 -24.86 16.09
N ALA A 547 8.35 -24.80 16.12
CA ALA A 547 9.11 -23.78 15.42
C ALA A 547 9.84 -24.43 14.24
N SER A 548 9.63 -23.89 13.04
CA SER A 548 10.22 -24.43 11.81
C SER A 548 10.75 -23.31 10.92
N ARG A 549 11.58 -23.65 9.95
CA ARG A 549 11.95 -22.81 8.82
C ARG A 549 11.29 -23.36 7.57
N PHE A 550 10.30 -22.65 7.07
CA PHE A 550 9.59 -22.98 5.84
C PHE A 550 10.24 -22.26 4.65
N ASN A 551 10.48 -23.00 3.58
CA ASN A 551 10.92 -22.45 2.30
C ASN A 551 9.81 -22.62 1.27
N ASN A 552 9.17 -21.51 0.92
CA ASN A 552 8.03 -21.51 0.01
C ASN A 552 8.40 -21.91 -1.43
N SER A 553 9.63 -21.67 -1.86
CA SER A 553 10.07 -22.04 -3.22
C SER A 553 10.21 -23.55 -3.37
N SER A 554 10.72 -24.22 -2.35
CA SER A 554 10.88 -25.67 -2.34
C SER A 554 9.70 -26.43 -1.71
N GLN A 555 8.76 -25.72 -1.07
CA GLN A 555 7.69 -26.31 -0.24
C GLN A 555 8.25 -27.27 0.82
N THR A 556 9.42 -26.94 1.38
CA THR A 556 10.08 -27.75 2.40
C THR A 556 10.03 -27.07 3.76
N GLU A 557 9.83 -27.87 4.80
CA GLU A 557 9.79 -27.45 6.18
C GLU A 557 10.97 -28.07 6.94
N GLN A 558 11.85 -27.23 7.47
CA GLN A 558 12.94 -27.65 8.33
C GLN A 558 12.55 -27.40 9.79
N LEU A 559 12.36 -28.46 10.56
CA LEU A 559 12.08 -28.34 11.99
C LEU A 559 13.27 -27.69 12.71
N ILE A 560 13.01 -26.71 13.56
CA ILE A 560 14.03 -26.05 14.40
C ILE A 560 13.94 -26.61 15.83
N CYS A 561 12.76 -26.53 16.43
CA CYS A 561 12.49 -27.11 17.73
C CYS A 561 11.00 -27.40 17.91
N THR A 562 10.68 -28.32 18.83
CA THR A 562 9.32 -28.55 19.31
C THR A 562 9.30 -28.54 20.83
N ALA A 563 8.19 -28.10 21.41
CA ALA A 563 7.92 -28.25 22.83
C ALA A 563 6.51 -28.81 23.02
N GLU A 564 6.35 -29.71 23.97
CA GLU A 564 5.07 -30.35 24.29
C GLU A 564 4.61 -29.91 25.67
N TYR A 565 3.31 -29.64 25.78
CA TYR A 565 2.65 -29.21 27.01
C TYR A 565 1.38 -30.01 27.25
N SER A 566 1.12 -30.30 28.51
CA SER A 566 -0.13 -30.79 29.06
C SER A 566 -0.91 -29.64 29.70
N GLU A 567 -2.20 -29.84 29.98
CA GLU A 567 -3.00 -28.87 30.73
C GLU A 567 -2.40 -28.56 32.12
N ALA A 568 -1.71 -29.54 32.73
CA ALA A 568 -1.05 -29.37 34.03
C ALA A 568 0.14 -28.41 33.97
N ASP A 569 0.79 -28.23 32.82
CA ASP A 569 1.92 -27.29 32.69
C ASP A 569 1.51 -25.82 32.80
N PHE A 570 0.21 -25.54 32.86
CA PHE A 570 -0.38 -24.21 33.02
C PHE A 570 -0.91 -24.02 34.45
N HIS A 571 -0.03 -23.99 35.45
CA HIS A 571 -0.44 -23.74 36.83
C HIS A 571 -0.80 -22.26 37.05
N ALA A 572 -2.05 -22.01 37.49
CA ALA A 572 -2.60 -20.74 38.00
C ALA A 572 -2.19 -19.45 37.26
N THR A 573 -2.84 -19.09 36.15
CA THR A 573 -2.64 -17.81 35.41
C THR A 573 -1.21 -17.48 34.97
N ASP A 574 -0.23 -18.30 35.31
CA ASP A 574 1.19 -18.06 35.14
C ASP A 574 1.71 -18.71 33.87
N PHE A 575 2.73 -18.07 33.33
CA PHE A 575 3.11 -18.09 31.93
C PHE A 575 4.14 -19.18 31.63
N VAL A 576 4.17 -19.68 30.39
CA VAL A 576 5.29 -20.50 29.90
C VAL A 576 6.07 -19.76 28.82
N TRP A 577 7.38 -19.65 29.01
CA TRP A 577 8.30 -19.01 28.07
C TRP A 577 9.02 -20.02 27.18
N LEU A 578 8.97 -19.80 25.88
CA LEU A 578 9.68 -20.63 24.91
C LEU A 578 10.75 -19.85 24.15
N PRO A 579 12.01 -20.36 24.11
CA PRO A 579 13.03 -19.78 23.26
C PRO A 579 12.71 -20.18 21.82
N VAL A 580 12.26 -19.22 21.01
CA VAL A 580 11.95 -19.48 19.60
C VAL A 580 13.15 -19.19 18.69
N GLY A 581 14.22 -18.62 19.26
CA GLY A 581 15.50 -18.43 18.60
C GLY A 581 16.35 -17.35 19.27
N CYS A 582 17.66 -17.42 19.04
CA CYS A 582 18.61 -16.37 19.36
C CYS A 582 18.93 -15.58 18.08
N LEU A 583 18.80 -14.25 18.13
CA LEU A 583 19.20 -13.35 17.06
C LEU A 583 20.23 -12.36 17.62
N LYS A 584 21.47 -12.48 17.15
CA LYS A 584 22.50 -11.48 17.41
C LYS A 584 22.17 -10.23 16.57
N LEU A 585 21.89 -9.11 17.23
CA LEU A 585 21.66 -7.86 16.51
C LEU A 585 23.00 -7.39 15.93
N THR A 586 23.04 -7.27 14.61
CA THR A 586 24.02 -6.42 13.92
C THR A 586 23.22 -5.36 13.18
N HIS A 587 23.83 -4.21 12.89
CA HIS A 587 23.22 -2.95 12.43
C HIS A 587 22.17 -3.06 11.29
N ASN A 588 22.01 -4.22 10.63
CA ASN A 588 21.17 -4.43 9.44
C ASN A 588 20.12 -5.58 9.52
N ASP A 589 19.95 -6.29 10.65
CA ASP A 589 19.49 -7.71 10.60
C ASP A 589 18.19 -8.12 11.33
N LEU A 590 17.24 -7.22 11.64
CA LEU A 590 15.94 -7.66 12.21
C LEU A 590 14.71 -7.06 11.52
N MET A 591 13.97 -7.90 10.78
CA MET A 591 12.62 -7.59 10.29
C MET A 591 11.63 -8.63 10.82
N LEU A 592 11.35 -8.65 12.12
CA LEU A 592 10.35 -9.58 12.66
C LEU A 592 8.94 -9.21 12.17
N SER A 593 8.56 -9.73 11.00
CA SER A 593 7.22 -9.68 10.46
C SER A 593 6.34 -10.68 11.20
N LEU A 594 5.12 -10.34 11.55
CA LEU A 594 4.11 -11.29 12.00
C LEU A 594 3.01 -11.28 10.95
N LEU A 595 2.82 -12.38 10.23
CA LEU A 595 1.72 -12.52 9.28
C LEU A 595 0.56 -13.23 9.97
N HIS A 596 -0.28 -12.47 10.69
CA HIS A 596 -1.58 -13.00 11.13
C HIS A 596 -2.54 -13.12 9.92
N ARG A 597 -3.61 -13.93 9.99
CA ARG A 597 -4.66 -14.05 8.94
C ARG A 597 -5.23 -12.71 8.45
N LEU A 598 -5.07 -11.65 9.23
CA LEU A 598 -5.46 -10.27 8.90
C LEU A 598 -4.41 -9.48 8.10
N LYS A 599 -3.25 -10.07 7.77
CA LYS A 599 -2.07 -9.46 7.11
C LYS A 599 -1.46 -8.28 7.87
N ILE A 600 -1.52 -8.29 9.21
CA ILE A 600 -0.94 -7.22 10.04
C ILE A 600 0.55 -7.48 10.26
N ASN A 601 1.39 -7.03 9.34
CA ASN A 601 2.85 -7.07 9.39
C ASN A 601 3.47 -6.07 10.41
N TRP A 602 3.89 -6.56 11.57
CA TRP A 602 4.65 -5.78 12.55
C TRP A 602 6.14 -5.78 12.21
N ARG A 603 6.92 -4.74 12.54
CA ARG A 603 8.39 -4.76 12.39
C ARG A 603 9.04 -4.19 13.64
N PHE A 604 9.98 -4.93 14.21
CA PHE A 604 10.60 -4.65 15.52
C PHE A 604 11.91 -3.87 15.39
N GLY A 605 12.07 -3.09 14.32
CA GLY A 605 13.30 -2.35 14.05
C GLY A 605 13.68 -1.30 15.10
N PHE A 606 12.88 -1.09 16.15
CA PHE A 606 13.26 -0.20 17.27
C PHE A 606 14.23 -0.90 18.22
N LEU A 607 14.19 -2.23 18.30
CA LEU A 607 15.12 -3.00 19.13
C LEU A 607 16.55 -2.79 18.64
N LEU A 608 16.75 -2.69 17.32
CA LEU A 608 18.05 -2.39 16.72
C LEU A 608 18.63 -1.04 17.18
N ASP A 609 17.77 -0.03 17.35
CA ASP A 609 18.20 1.31 17.78
C ASP A 609 18.54 1.36 19.26
N GLN A 610 17.84 0.58 20.09
CA GLN A 610 18.02 0.59 21.54
C GLN A 610 19.07 -0.41 22.03
N TYR A 611 19.28 -1.47 21.27
CA TYR A 611 20.01 -2.66 21.70
C TYR A 611 21.04 -3.10 20.66
N ARG A 612 21.70 -2.13 20.01
CA ARG A 612 22.63 -2.33 18.88
C ARG A 612 23.72 -3.37 19.16
N ASP A 613 24.16 -3.49 20.42
CA ASP A 613 25.26 -4.37 20.84
C ASP A 613 24.79 -5.53 21.73
N LYS A 614 23.48 -5.78 21.80
CA LYS A 614 22.88 -6.82 22.63
C LYS A 614 22.39 -7.99 21.79
N GLU A 615 22.28 -9.14 22.43
CA GLU A 615 21.62 -10.32 21.88
C GLU A 615 20.12 -10.21 22.16
N VAL A 616 19.29 -10.35 21.12
CA VAL A 616 17.83 -10.36 21.29
C VAL A 616 17.35 -11.80 21.16
N LYS A 617 16.77 -12.29 22.25
CA LYS A 617 16.07 -13.57 22.28
C LYS A 617 14.58 -13.29 22.21
N LEU A 618 13.94 -13.75 21.14
CA LEU A 618 12.49 -13.66 21.05
C LEU A 618 11.89 -14.83 21.83
N TRP A 619 11.06 -14.51 22.81
CA TRP A 619 10.34 -15.52 23.56
C TRP A 619 8.86 -15.45 23.25
N VAL A 620 8.25 -16.62 23.08
CA VAL A 620 6.81 -16.71 22.93
C VAL A 620 6.23 -17.12 24.27
N GLU A 621 5.27 -16.33 24.73
CA GLU A 621 4.54 -16.58 25.97
C GLU A 621 3.29 -17.42 25.64
N MET A 622 3.09 -18.52 26.34
CA MET A 622 1.87 -19.34 26.21
C MET A 622 0.92 -19.04 27.37
N ARG A 623 -0.36 -18.75 27.08
CA ARG A 623 -1.39 -18.50 28.10
C ARG A 623 -2.57 -19.43 27.97
N TYR A 624 -2.81 -20.25 28.99
CA TYR A 624 -4.06 -20.98 29.10
C TYR A 624 -5.16 -20.06 29.64
N ARG A 625 -6.20 -19.79 28.84
CA ARG A 625 -7.38 -19.03 29.27
C ARG A 625 -8.60 -19.94 29.19
N GLY A 626 -8.90 -20.58 30.32
CA GLY A 626 -9.92 -21.62 30.52
C GLY A 626 -11.00 -21.76 29.44
N GLY A 627 -11.08 -22.96 28.86
CA GLY A 627 -11.98 -23.37 27.78
C GLY A 627 -11.36 -24.48 26.93
N LYS A 628 -12.12 -25.13 26.04
CA LYS A 628 -11.69 -26.33 25.25
C LYS A 628 -10.49 -26.12 24.29
N LYS A 629 -9.92 -24.91 24.19
CA LYS A 629 -8.78 -24.64 23.30
C LYS A 629 -7.77 -23.69 23.96
N PRO A 630 -6.48 -24.08 24.02
CA PRO A 630 -5.41 -23.20 24.46
C PRO A 630 -5.20 -22.07 23.46
N CYS A 631 -4.77 -20.90 23.95
CA CYS A 631 -4.39 -19.78 23.10
C CYS A 631 -2.95 -19.35 23.36
N LEU A 632 -2.23 -19.02 22.30
CA LEU A 632 -0.89 -18.48 22.38
C LEU A 632 -1.00 -16.95 22.41
N ASP A 633 -0.35 -16.28 23.36
CA ASP A 633 -0.29 -14.81 23.46
C ASP A 633 1.18 -14.42 23.37
N ILE A 634 1.70 -13.96 22.24
CA ILE A 634 3.13 -13.56 22.22
C ILE A 634 3.33 -12.29 23.07
N GLY A 635 4.17 -12.42 24.11
CA GLY A 635 4.19 -11.45 25.21
C GLY A 635 5.49 -10.67 25.42
N ALA A 636 6.68 -11.20 25.13
CA ALA A 636 7.88 -10.40 25.31
C ALA A 636 9.10 -10.75 24.47
N ILE A 637 10.00 -9.78 24.46
CA ILE A 637 11.29 -9.87 23.82
C ILE A 637 12.31 -9.68 24.94
N LEU A 638 13.16 -10.69 25.14
CA LEU A 638 14.25 -10.60 26.09
C LEU A 638 15.47 -10.05 25.37
N VAL A 639 16.09 -9.05 25.99
CA VAL A 639 17.34 -8.48 25.51
C VAL A 639 18.43 -8.74 26.54
N THR A 640 19.49 -9.45 26.13
CA THR A 640 20.60 -9.84 27.00
C THR A 640 21.93 -9.35 26.44
N ASP A 641 22.96 -9.30 27.29
CA ASP A 641 24.34 -9.23 26.81
C ASP A 641 24.72 -10.52 26.06
N ALA A 642 25.60 -10.39 25.07
CA ALA A 642 26.05 -11.52 24.27
C ALA A 642 26.65 -12.62 25.15
N GLY A 643 26.15 -13.85 25.05
CA GLY A 643 26.65 -15.00 25.81
C GLY A 643 25.98 -15.27 27.16
N GLN A 644 24.99 -14.48 27.60
CA GLN A 644 24.13 -14.84 28.73
C GLN A 644 23.05 -15.85 28.28
N ASN A 645 23.23 -17.13 28.66
CA ASN A 645 22.33 -18.22 28.29
C ASN A 645 21.36 -18.67 29.38
N GLU A 646 21.55 -18.23 30.62
CA GLU A 646 20.71 -18.64 31.74
C GLU A 646 19.51 -17.70 31.91
N ILE A 647 18.32 -18.28 31.88
CA ILE A 647 17.11 -17.66 32.44
C ILE A 647 17.23 -17.81 33.97
N PRO A 648 17.11 -16.75 34.78
CA PRO A 648 16.87 -16.95 36.20
C PRO A 648 15.59 -17.78 36.37
N ARG A 649 15.67 -18.92 37.06
CA ARG A 649 14.57 -19.89 37.24
C ARG A 649 13.37 -19.40 38.06
N THR A 650 13.24 -18.09 38.28
CA THR A 650 12.25 -17.49 39.19
C THR A 650 11.15 -16.79 38.42
#